data_AF-A0AAV9T1X3-F1
#
_entry.id   AF-A0AAV9T1X3-F1
#
_cell.length_a   1.000
_cell.length_b   1.000
_cell.length_c   1.000
_cell.angle_alpha   90.00
_cell.angle_beta   90.00
_cell.angle_gamma   90.00
#
_symmetry.space_group_name_H-M   'P 1'
#
loop_
_entity.id
_entity.type
_entity.pdbx_description
1 polymer ?
#
loop_
_entity_poly.entity_id
_entity_poly.type
_entity_poly.pdbx_seq_one_letter_code
_entity_poly.pdbx_strand_id
1 'polypeptide(L)'
;MNLRISDECWARWGAVIRHLANEYSFPAGTKSELNMFLRLYRGGGSTFRDKRERWRFVIDTIRRDNVIHSIVAITLTSESKQNPRYNGAVITRACDVHPNPGGDEFVGAPDLQWVVVTSGGESYQHCCGKECNSLERCHAARTPRNNWEMTRLCIIQKAYEQEVIALRDHIETLSAEVEEKNASRKKWKESSRKWRDQNSRLNETVSTVTQELAMANNEFHATIDSMTKDLRRVKGGNASLRDRVQALEREKKSLRTQEAINAAQKMSRVQQHVDNNSNYLANRQAKDETTTLKEQNKILERKIQDMERKCSGLLGEKVRLQAQLDNMLMEANALVQETKVMGEDCGDADTKIKELSDDVKKLNDDMEIAELNHAISKNNMQVQINRLTGANTKLESEKKGLDNYLATLEAKNRDLTAQAKHDAATISKLESTTRLNDDRAKQLEATLNKTRRESEGKARQHAEQVARLERAIRERDDAARRLRDETHHPQTLSARELERQRAISREAHERAADLRSKLDAAELLMEAKAAEMVALERKCAAAEARARARAAEEKNGGKAAASAASREEETQARLRELERRCAEKTAAAFEWQAKCEDRNTYTLSLEKDVEEMRGVMEGVLGRVSVHQGRKRRRTEGPDFKV
;
A
#
# COMPACT_ATOMS: atom_id res chain seq x y z
N MET A 1 11.70 -20.78 -1.63
CA MET A 1 11.18 -19.42 -1.93
C MET A 1 10.04 -19.58 -2.93
N ASN A 2 8.88 -18.96 -2.69
CA ASN A 2 7.72 -19.12 -3.58
C ASN A 2 7.69 -17.98 -4.60
N LEU A 3 8.39 -18.15 -5.73
CA LEU A 3 8.36 -17.17 -6.81
C LEU A 3 6.97 -17.06 -7.44
N ARG A 4 6.55 -15.83 -7.74
CA ARG A 4 5.27 -15.53 -8.38
C ARG A 4 5.45 -14.48 -9.46
N ILE A 5 4.79 -14.66 -10.60
CA ILE A 5 4.67 -13.66 -11.66
C ILE A 5 3.54 -12.69 -11.36
N SER A 6 3.81 -11.38 -11.55
CA SER A 6 2.79 -10.33 -11.44
C SER A 6 1.69 -10.49 -12.50
N ASP A 7 0.50 -9.96 -12.24
CA ASP A 7 -0.60 -9.95 -13.21
C ASP A 7 -0.23 -9.20 -14.49
N GLU A 8 0.43 -8.05 -14.37
CA GLU A 8 0.92 -7.24 -15.49
C GLU A 8 1.93 -8.01 -16.35
N CYS A 9 2.90 -8.70 -15.73
CA CYS A 9 3.86 -9.51 -16.45
C CYS A 9 3.17 -10.66 -17.21
N TRP A 10 2.18 -11.30 -16.59
CA TRP A 10 1.41 -12.37 -17.23
C TRP A 10 0.52 -11.86 -18.36
N ALA A 11 -0.10 -10.68 -18.23
CA ALA A 11 -0.91 -10.08 -19.27
C ALA A 11 -0.12 -9.89 -20.58
N ARG A 12 1.15 -9.48 -20.45
CA ARG A 12 2.07 -9.28 -21.57
C ARG A 12 2.61 -10.58 -22.16
N TRP A 13 3.10 -11.50 -21.30
CA TRP A 13 3.81 -12.71 -21.76
C TRP A 13 2.94 -13.95 -21.92
N GLY A 14 1.70 -13.94 -21.42
CA GLY A 14 0.84 -15.13 -21.34
C GLY A 14 0.45 -15.71 -22.70
N ALA A 15 0.38 -14.89 -23.76
CA ALA A 15 0.17 -15.38 -25.13
C ALA A 15 1.39 -16.15 -25.65
N VAL A 16 2.59 -15.59 -25.47
CA VAL A 16 3.87 -16.21 -25.85
C VAL A 16 4.09 -17.52 -25.08
N ILE A 17 3.87 -17.51 -23.76
CA ILE A 17 4.06 -18.70 -22.92
C ILE A 17 3.11 -19.84 -23.33
N ARG A 18 1.84 -19.53 -23.64
CA ARG A 18 0.89 -20.51 -24.18
C ARG A 18 1.35 -21.09 -25.51
N HIS A 19 1.83 -20.23 -26.41
CA HIS A 19 2.36 -20.67 -27.70
C HIS A 19 3.60 -21.58 -27.51
N LEU A 20 4.52 -21.21 -26.61
CA LEU A 20 5.69 -22.03 -26.28
C LEU A 20 5.30 -23.39 -25.69
N ALA A 21 4.25 -23.44 -24.86
CA ALA A 21 3.76 -24.69 -24.29
C ALA A 21 3.22 -25.62 -25.39
N ASN A 22 2.46 -25.07 -26.33
CA ASN A 22 1.81 -25.83 -27.39
C ASN A 22 2.81 -26.32 -28.47
N GLU A 23 3.65 -25.43 -29.00
CA GLU A 23 4.51 -25.71 -30.16
C GLU A 23 5.89 -26.24 -29.78
N TYR A 24 6.41 -25.81 -28.63
CA TYR A 24 7.80 -26.05 -28.23
C TYR A 24 7.93 -26.89 -26.96
N SER A 25 6.80 -27.42 -26.44
CA SER A 25 6.75 -28.25 -25.23
C SER A 25 7.30 -27.55 -23.98
N PHE A 26 7.11 -26.23 -23.87
CA PHE A 26 7.41 -25.48 -22.66
C PHE A 26 6.53 -25.97 -21.49
N PRO A 27 7.08 -26.14 -20.27
CA PRO A 27 6.39 -26.84 -19.18
C PRO A 27 5.23 -26.10 -18.51
N ALA A 28 4.84 -24.93 -19.02
CA ALA A 28 3.75 -24.15 -18.45
C ALA A 28 2.94 -23.43 -19.54
N GLY A 29 1.64 -23.71 -19.62
CA GLY A 29 0.68 -23.00 -20.46
C GLY A 29 -0.18 -21.99 -19.68
N THR A 30 -0.29 -22.12 -18.36
CA THR A 30 -1.08 -21.20 -17.52
C THR A 30 -0.24 -20.43 -16.52
N LYS A 31 -0.78 -19.32 -15.97
CA LYS A 31 -0.11 -18.51 -14.94
C LYS A 31 0.23 -19.37 -13.71
N SER A 32 -0.70 -20.24 -13.33
CA SER A 32 -0.55 -21.15 -12.19
C SER A 32 0.53 -22.18 -12.43
N GLU A 33 0.57 -22.79 -13.62
CA GLU A 33 1.63 -23.71 -14.02
C GLU A 33 2.99 -23.02 -14.08
N LEU A 34 3.08 -21.79 -14.60
CA LEU A 34 4.33 -21.06 -14.67
C LEU A 34 4.84 -20.71 -13.26
N ASN A 35 3.95 -20.27 -12.37
CA ASN A 35 4.29 -20.07 -10.96
C ASN A 35 4.76 -21.38 -10.31
N MET A 36 4.15 -22.51 -10.63
CA MET A 36 4.57 -23.81 -10.12
C MET A 36 5.94 -24.22 -10.65
N PHE A 37 6.17 -24.04 -11.96
CA PHE A 37 7.46 -24.28 -12.61
C PHE A 37 8.56 -23.42 -11.97
N LEU A 38 8.32 -22.13 -11.76
CA LEU A 38 9.28 -21.22 -11.12
C LEU A 38 9.57 -21.57 -9.65
N ARG A 39 8.62 -22.20 -8.93
CA ARG A 39 8.85 -22.68 -7.54
C ARG A 39 9.84 -23.84 -7.48
N LEU A 40 9.95 -24.63 -8.55
CA LEU A 40 10.89 -25.75 -8.61
C LEU A 40 12.34 -25.28 -8.80
N TYR A 41 12.53 -24.01 -9.21
CA TYR A 41 13.85 -23.43 -9.38
C TYR A 41 14.51 -23.15 -8.03
N ARG A 42 15.72 -23.70 -7.85
CA ARG A 42 16.53 -23.56 -6.62
C ARG A 42 17.59 -22.46 -6.71
N GLY A 43 17.76 -21.84 -7.87
CA GLY A 43 18.76 -20.78 -8.07
C GLY A 43 18.32 -19.43 -7.50
N GLY A 44 19.29 -18.65 -7.01
CA GLY A 44 19.07 -17.28 -6.51
C GLY A 44 19.11 -16.19 -7.61
N GLY A 45 19.34 -16.56 -8.86
CA GLY A 45 19.50 -15.59 -9.97
C GLY A 45 18.19 -15.04 -10.54
N SER A 46 18.31 -14.13 -11.51
CA SER A 46 17.21 -13.54 -12.28
C SER A 46 16.98 -14.25 -13.62
N THR A 47 17.77 -15.29 -13.89
CA THR A 47 17.72 -16.12 -15.09
C THR A 47 17.31 -17.54 -14.71
N PHE A 48 16.31 -18.08 -15.39
CA PHE A 48 15.79 -19.43 -15.23
C PHE A 48 16.16 -20.26 -16.45
N ARG A 49 16.59 -21.49 -16.25
CA ARG A 49 16.98 -22.40 -17.35
C ARG A 49 16.18 -23.68 -17.23
N ASP A 50 15.55 -24.10 -18.33
CA ASP A 50 14.91 -25.41 -18.46
C ASP A 50 15.53 -26.16 -19.63
N LYS A 51 15.74 -27.46 -19.43
CA LYS A 51 16.29 -28.33 -20.46
C LYS A 51 15.30 -29.46 -20.73
N ARG A 52 14.83 -29.57 -21.97
CA ARG A 52 13.95 -30.64 -22.47
C ARG A 52 14.64 -31.38 -23.61
N GLU A 53 14.10 -32.53 -23.99
CA GLU A 53 14.70 -33.43 -24.99
C GLU A 53 14.99 -32.77 -26.34
N ARG A 54 14.17 -31.79 -26.76
CA ARG A 54 14.31 -31.10 -28.06
C ARG A 54 14.75 -29.65 -27.95
N TRP A 55 14.42 -29.00 -26.83
CA TRP A 55 14.52 -27.56 -26.66
C TRP A 55 15.09 -27.18 -25.30
N ARG A 56 15.92 -26.14 -25.30
CA ARG A 56 16.40 -25.47 -24.10
C ARG A 56 15.79 -24.09 -24.01
N PHE A 57 15.22 -23.80 -22.86
CA PHE A 57 14.61 -22.51 -22.54
C PHE A 57 15.47 -21.74 -21.55
N VAL A 58 15.63 -20.44 -21.79
CA VAL A 58 16.23 -19.52 -20.84
C VAL A 58 15.31 -18.32 -20.67
N ILE A 59 14.89 -18.05 -19.44
CA ILE A 59 13.98 -16.95 -19.12
C ILE A 59 14.74 -15.95 -18.28
N ASP A 60 14.97 -14.76 -18.81
CA ASP A 60 15.63 -13.66 -18.11
C ASP A 60 14.56 -12.70 -17.57
N THR A 61 14.67 -12.31 -16.30
CA THR A 61 13.61 -11.61 -15.59
C THR A 61 14.12 -10.45 -14.74
N ILE A 62 13.25 -9.50 -14.46
CA ILE A 62 13.41 -8.48 -13.43
C ILE A 62 12.50 -8.87 -12.27
N ARG A 63 13.10 -9.13 -11.11
CA ARG A 63 12.38 -9.54 -9.90
C ARG A 63 12.79 -8.71 -8.69
N ARG A 64 11.83 -8.53 -7.79
CA ARG A 64 12.05 -7.99 -6.45
C ARG A 64 11.54 -9.02 -5.47
N ASP A 65 12.43 -9.47 -4.58
CA ASP A 65 12.15 -10.54 -3.63
C ASP A 65 11.61 -11.81 -4.32
N ASN A 66 10.36 -12.18 -4.01
CA ASN A 66 9.69 -13.36 -4.53
C ASN A 66 8.74 -13.05 -5.70
N VAL A 67 8.74 -11.82 -6.22
CA VAL A 67 7.85 -11.40 -7.31
C VAL A 67 8.65 -11.06 -8.56
N ILE A 68 8.30 -11.72 -9.67
CA ILE A 68 8.79 -11.39 -11.00
C ILE A 68 7.88 -10.31 -11.56
N HIS A 69 8.44 -9.11 -11.72
CA HIS A 69 7.73 -7.93 -12.22
C HIS A 69 7.75 -7.86 -13.75
N SER A 70 8.82 -8.37 -14.38
CA SER A 70 8.94 -8.40 -15.83
C SER A 70 9.76 -9.61 -16.28
N ILE A 71 9.38 -10.20 -17.41
CA ILE A 71 10.25 -11.09 -18.19
C ILE A 71 10.90 -10.19 -19.24
N VAL A 72 12.23 -10.18 -19.24
CA VAL A 72 13.06 -9.38 -20.16
C VAL A 72 13.16 -10.12 -21.49
N ALA A 73 13.44 -11.42 -21.43
CA ALA A 73 13.54 -12.24 -22.62
C ALA A 73 13.25 -13.72 -22.35
N ILE A 74 12.75 -14.42 -23.36
CA ILE A 74 12.70 -15.89 -23.40
C ILE A 74 13.54 -16.36 -24.58
N THR A 75 14.65 -17.03 -24.29
CA THR A 75 15.46 -17.71 -25.29
C THR A 75 15.01 -19.15 -25.45
N LEU A 76 14.79 -19.58 -26.69
CA LEU A 76 14.57 -20.96 -27.08
C LEU A 76 15.73 -21.41 -27.99
N THR A 77 16.36 -22.55 -27.70
CA THR A 77 17.42 -23.13 -28.56
C THR A 77 17.21 -24.62 -28.78
N SER A 78 17.47 -25.11 -29.99
CA SER A 78 17.33 -26.54 -30.32
C SER A 78 18.56 -27.33 -29.87
N GLU A 79 18.36 -28.46 -29.21
CA GLU A 79 19.46 -29.34 -28.78
C GLU A 79 19.94 -30.27 -29.92
N SER A 80 19.03 -30.68 -30.81
CA SER A 80 19.28 -31.69 -31.84
C SER A 80 19.71 -31.14 -33.20
N LYS A 81 19.60 -29.82 -33.43
CA LYS A 81 19.93 -29.16 -34.71
C LYS A 81 20.75 -27.89 -34.46
N GLN A 82 22.04 -28.04 -34.16
CA GLN A 82 22.97 -26.91 -34.25
C GLN A 82 23.28 -26.65 -35.73
N ASN A 83 22.34 -25.98 -36.42
CA ASN A 83 22.56 -25.51 -37.79
C ASN A 83 23.36 -24.19 -37.72
N PRO A 84 24.45 -24.03 -38.50
CA PRO A 84 25.21 -22.78 -38.57
C PRO A 84 24.35 -21.51 -38.73
N ARG A 85 23.20 -21.65 -39.41
CA ARG A 85 22.28 -20.55 -39.77
C ARG A 85 21.05 -20.40 -38.87
N TYR A 86 20.71 -21.38 -38.03
CA TYR A 86 19.50 -21.31 -37.18
C TYR A 86 19.65 -22.20 -35.95
N ASN A 87 19.92 -21.60 -34.78
CA ASN A 87 20.09 -22.35 -33.53
C ASN A 87 18.94 -22.13 -32.53
N GLY A 88 18.06 -21.18 -32.81
CA GLY A 88 16.96 -20.81 -31.92
C GLY A 88 16.49 -19.37 -32.12
N ALA A 89 15.71 -18.88 -31.16
CA ALA A 89 15.19 -17.52 -31.13
C ALA A 89 15.23 -16.93 -29.71
N VAL A 90 15.38 -15.61 -29.63
CA VAL A 90 15.14 -14.82 -28.42
C VAL A 90 13.86 -14.04 -28.63
N ILE A 91 12.91 -14.20 -27.71
CA ILE A 91 11.68 -13.44 -27.67
C ILE A 91 11.90 -12.33 -26.66
N THR A 92 11.70 -11.08 -27.08
CA THR A 92 11.95 -9.90 -26.25
C THR A 92 11.05 -8.76 -26.69
N ARG A 93 10.99 -7.68 -25.90
CA ARG A 93 10.34 -6.44 -26.32
C ARG A 93 10.94 -5.90 -27.63
N ALA A 94 10.06 -5.43 -28.51
CA ALA A 94 10.40 -4.72 -29.73
C ALA A 94 11.01 -3.35 -29.40
N CYS A 95 12.05 -2.95 -30.12
CA CYS A 95 12.56 -1.59 -30.05
C CYS A 95 11.61 -0.63 -30.77
N ASP A 96 11.10 0.39 -30.08
CA ASP A 96 10.19 1.41 -30.65
C ASP A 96 10.84 2.25 -31.77
N VAL A 97 12.17 2.22 -31.88
CA VAL A 97 12.92 3.07 -32.81
C VAL A 97 12.84 2.54 -34.25
N HIS A 98 12.71 1.22 -34.47
CA HIS A 98 12.57 0.66 -35.82
C HIS A 98 11.74 -0.64 -35.81
N PRO A 99 10.54 -0.67 -36.40
CA PRO A 99 9.75 -1.89 -36.54
C PRO A 99 10.49 -2.87 -37.46
N ASN A 100 10.50 -4.16 -37.10
CA ASN A 100 11.17 -5.20 -37.86
C ASN A 100 10.33 -5.50 -39.12
N PRO A 101 10.76 -5.10 -40.34
CA PRO A 101 9.89 -5.04 -41.52
C PRO A 101 9.60 -6.41 -42.18
N GLY A 102 10.03 -7.51 -41.55
CA GLY A 102 9.83 -8.87 -42.05
C GLY A 102 9.69 -9.91 -40.95
N GLY A 103 9.23 -9.52 -39.76
CA GLY A 103 8.94 -10.48 -38.70
C GLY A 103 7.74 -11.34 -39.10
N ASP A 104 7.97 -12.64 -39.29
CA ASP A 104 6.90 -13.64 -39.43
C ASP A 104 5.84 -13.43 -38.34
N GLU A 105 4.55 -13.60 -38.70
CA GLU A 105 3.41 -13.55 -37.79
C GLU A 105 3.52 -14.65 -36.72
N PHE A 106 4.29 -14.41 -35.66
CA PHE A 106 4.37 -15.30 -34.51
C PHE A 106 3.61 -14.73 -33.32
N VAL A 107 2.94 -15.64 -32.60
CA VAL A 107 1.96 -15.35 -31.56
C VAL A 107 2.60 -14.60 -30.38
N GLY A 108 2.11 -13.39 -30.10
CA GLY A 108 2.57 -12.55 -29.00
C GLY A 108 1.83 -11.20 -28.96
N ALA A 109 1.94 -10.49 -27.84
CA ALA A 109 1.46 -9.11 -27.73
C ALA A 109 2.22 -8.20 -28.73
N PRO A 110 1.63 -7.10 -29.24
CA PRO A 110 2.20 -6.28 -30.31
C PRO A 110 3.59 -5.69 -29.97
N ASP A 111 3.95 -5.67 -28.69
CA ASP A 111 5.21 -5.18 -28.15
C ASP A 111 6.31 -6.26 -28.06
N LEU A 112 6.06 -7.53 -28.40
CA LEU A 112 7.03 -8.63 -28.33
C LEU A 112 7.43 -9.13 -29.72
N GLN A 113 8.72 -9.39 -29.93
CA GLN A 113 9.28 -9.86 -31.19
C GLN A 113 10.14 -11.12 -31.02
N TRP A 114 10.11 -11.97 -32.03
CA TRP A 114 10.98 -13.14 -32.17
C TRP A 114 12.23 -12.75 -32.96
N VAL A 115 13.39 -12.89 -32.33
CA VAL A 115 14.70 -12.60 -32.93
C VAL A 115 15.47 -13.90 -33.10
N VAL A 116 15.76 -14.28 -34.34
CA VAL A 116 16.53 -15.50 -34.64
C VAL A 116 17.98 -15.38 -34.16
N VAL A 117 18.54 -16.47 -33.61
CA VAL A 117 19.94 -16.53 -33.18
C VAL A 117 20.74 -17.53 -34.02
N THR A 118 21.88 -17.10 -34.56
CA THR A 118 22.77 -17.89 -35.43
C THR A 118 24.14 -18.11 -34.78
N SER A 119 24.85 -19.18 -35.14
CA SER A 119 26.13 -19.58 -34.52
C SER A 119 27.37 -19.06 -35.26
N GLY A 120 27.17 -18.37 -36.39
CA GLY A 120 28.22 -17.68 -37.13
C GLY A 120 28.40 -16.19 -36.76
N GLY A 121 27.61 -15.67 -35.82
CA GLY A 121 27.61 -14.23 -35.49
C GLY A 121 27.06 -13.32 -36.58
N GLU A 122 26.73 -13.87 -37.75
CA GLU A 122 25.98 -13.19 -38.80
C GLU A 122 24.52 -13.13 -38.38
N SER A 123 24.02 -11.92 -38.13
CA SER A 123 22.64 -11.56 -37.73
C SER A 123 22.33 -11.50 -36.23
N TYR A 124 22.86 -10.47 -35.57
CA TYR A 124 21.98 -9.54 -34.87
C TYR A 124 22.40 -8.11 -35.22
N GLN A 125 21.81 -7.58 -36.28
CA GLN A 125 21.77 -6.14 -36.51
C GLN A 125 20.62 -5.58 -35.66
N HIS A 126 20.81 -5.50 -34.34
CA HIS A 126 20.01 -4.50 -33.63
C HIS A 126 20.40 -3.15 -34.19
N CYS A 127 19.41 -2.31 -34.45
CA CYS A 127 19.62 -0.96 -34.98
C CYS A 127 20.55 -0.07 -34.12
N CYS A 128 20.96 -0.50 -32.92
CA CYS A 128 21.83 0.25 -32.00
C CYS A 128 23.35 -0.03 -32.13
N GLY A 129 23.83 -0.74 -33.16
CA GLY A 129 25.27 -0.85 -33.43
C GLY A 129 25.98 0.51 -33.65
N LYS A 130 25.20 1.58 -33.90
CA LYS A 130 25.69 2.96 -33.98
C LYS A 130 25.95 3.61 -32.62
N GLU A 131 25.33 3.14 -31.53
CA GLU A 131 25.43 3.73 -30.18
C GLU A 131 26.15 2.84 -29.16
N CYS A 132 26.66 1.68 -29.57
CA CYS A 132 27.61 0.92 -28.74
C CYS A 132 28.89 1.74 -28.57
N ASN A 133 29.10 2.24 -27.35
CA ASN A 133 30.29 2.98 -26.94
C ASN A 133 31.56 2.21 -27.34
N SER A 134 32.58 3.00 -27.70
CA SER A 134 33.87 2.62 -28.31
C SER A 134 34.63 1.44 -27.70
N LEU A 135 34.30 0.97 -26.49
CA LEU A 135 34.91 -0.23 -25.88
C LEU A 135 34.46 -1.55 -26.53
N GLU A 136 33.19 -1.67 -26.94
CA GLU A 136 32.65 -2.92 -27.52
C GLU A 136 33.19 -3.16 -28.95
N ARG A 137 33.45 -2.09 -29.72
CA ARG A 137 34.10 -2.19 -31.03
C ARG A 137 35.54 -2.70 -30.93
N CYS A 138 36.26 -2.35 -29.86
CA CYS A 138 37.63 -2.81 -29.63
C CYS A 138 37.70 -4.30 -29.26
N HIS A 139 36.68 -4.84 -28.60
CA HIS A 139 36.59 -6.27 -28.29
C HIS A 139 36.03 -7.09 -29.46
N ALA A 140 35.01 -6.59 -30.17
CA ALA A 140 34.45 -7.26 -31.35
C ALA A 140 35.46 -7.44 -32.50
N ALA A 141 36.42 -6.53 -32.65
CA ALA A 141 37.47 -6.62 -33.68
C ALA A 141 38.60 -7.61 -33.36
N ARG A 142 38.71 -8.11 -32.12
CA ARG A 142 39.86 -8.94 -31.67
C ARG A 142 39.54 -10.42 -31.40
N THR A 143 38.27 -10.84 -31.40
CA THR A 143 37.89 -12.25 -31.16
C THR A 143 37.05 -12.82 -32.32
N PRO A 144 37.59 -13.77 -33.11
CA PRO A 144 36.95 -14.27 -34.33
C PRO A 144 35.87 -15.35 -34.09
N ARG A 145 35.18 -15.35 -32.94
CA ARG A 145 34.10 -16.32 -32.65
C ARG A 145 32.94 -15.66 -31.88
N ASN A 146 32.12 -14.92 -32.61
CA ASN A 146 30.77 -14.56 -32.14
C ASN A 146 29.92 -15.84 -32.12
N ASN A 147 29.92 -16.56 -31.00
CA ASN A 147 29.00 -17.67 -30.80
C ASN A 147 27.56 -17.13 -30.59
N TRP A 148 26.56 -17.98 -30.80
CA TRP A 148 25.14 -17.62 -30.64
C TRP A 148 24.82 -17.10 -29.22
N GLU A 149 25.61 -17.49 -28.22
CA GLU A 149 25.45 -17.06 -26.83
C GLU A 149 25.80 -15.59 -26.63
N MET A 150 26.84 -15.08 -27.31
CA MET A 150 27.16 -13.64 -27.32
C MET A 150 26.05 -12.83 -27.97
N THR A 151 25.53 -13.28 -29.12
CA THR A 151 24.39 -12.63 -29.81
C THR A 151 23.17 -12.55 -28.90
N ARG A 152 22.83 -13.66 -28.23
CA ARG A 152 21.76 -13.73 -27.24
C ARG A 152 21.96 -12.71 -26.10
N LEU A 153 23.16 -12.64 -25.53
CA LEU A 153 23.45 -11.73 -24.41
C LEU A 153 23.32 -10.26 -24.82
N CYS A 154 23.76 -9.90 -26.04
CA CYS A 154 23.59 -8.55 -26.58
C CYS A 154 22.10 -8.18 -26.75
N ILE A 155 21.27 -9.11 -27.24
CA ILE A 155 19.81 -8.93 -27.33
C ILE A 155 19.23 -8.65 -25.93
N ILE A 156 19.58 -9.48 -24.95
CA ILE A 156 19.06 -9.39 -23.58
C ILE A 156 19.50 -8.09 -22.89
N GLN A 157 20.75 -7.66 -23.08
CA GLN A 157 21.24 -6.42 -22.48
C GLN A 157 20.44 -5.21 -22.98
N LYS A 158 20.17 -5.13 -24.29
CA LYS A 158 19.37 -4.04 -24.86
C LYS A 158 17.91 -4.09 -24.42
N ALA A 159 17.33 -5.28 -24.36
CA ALA A 159 16.00 -5.49 -23.80
C ALA A 159 15.90 -5.04 -22.34
N TYR A 160 16.93 -5.34 -21.54
CA TYR A 160 17.02 -4.92 -20.15
C TYR A 160 17.09 -3.40 -20.02
N GLU A 161 17.92 -2.74 -20.83
CA GLU A 161 18.00 -1.26 -20.87
C GLU A 161 16.63 -0.63 -21.18
N GLN A 162 15.90 -1.16 -22.16
CA GLN A 162 14.56 -0.68 -22.51
C GLN A 162 13.53 -0.92 -21.40
N GLU A 163 13.55 -2.09 -20.76
CA GLU A 163 12.66 -2.38 -19.63
C GLU A 163 12.95 -1.46 -18.43
N VAL A 164 14.23 -1.14 -18.18
CA VAL A 164 14.59 -0.18 -17.11
C VAL A 164 14.11 1.23 -17.43
N ILE A 165 14.22 1.68 -18.67
CA ILE A 165 13.70 3.00 -19.10
C ILE A 165 12.19 3.04 -18.94
N ALA A 166 11.46 2.06 -19.49
CA ALA A 166 10.01 2.00 -19.38
C ALA A 166 9.52 1.95 -17.92
N LEU A 167 10.24 1.23 -17.05
CA LEU A 167 9.94 1.21 -15.61
C LEU A 167 10.16 2.57 -14.95
N ARG A 168 11.19 3.33 -15.35
CA ARG A 168 11.44 4.69 -14.83
C ARG A 168 10.34 5.66 -15.23
N ASP A 169 9.95 5.64 -16.51
CA ASP A 169 8.87 6.50 -17.02
C ASP A 169 7.53 6.20 -16.31
N HIS A 170 7.25 4.92 -16.05
CA HIS A 170 6.08 4.50 -15.29
C HIS A 170 6.12 4.99 -13.83
N ILE A 171 7.27 4.93 -13.17
CA ILE A 171 7.46 5.45 -11.80
C ILE A 171 7.24 6.97 -11.75
N GLU A 172 7.73 7.71 -12.75
CA GLU A 172 7.56 9.16 -12.84
C GLU A 172 6.08 9.53 -13.01
N THR A 173 5.37 8.81 -13.88
CA THR A 173 3.91 8.97 -14.07
C THR A 173 3.14 8.73 -12.77
N LEU A 174 3.43 7.62 -12.08
CA LEU A 174 2.80 7.29 -10.80
C LEU A 174 3.10 8.34 -9.71
N SER A 175 4.31 8.89 -9.71
CA SER A 175 4.70 9.94 -8.76
C SER A 175 3.94 11.24 -9.03
N ALA A 176 3.72 11.61 -10.29
CA ALA A 176 2.90 12.75 -10.67
C ALA A 176 1.43 12.60 -10.21
N GLU A 177 0.84 11.41 -10.40
CA GLU A 177 -0.53 11.12 -9.92
C GLU A 177 -0.66 11.19 -8.39
N VAL A 178 0.36 10.73 -7.67
CA VAL A 178 0.39 10.81 -6.20
C VAL A 178 0.44 12.26 -5.73
N GLU A 179 1.26 13.10 -6.37
CA GLU A 179 1.33 14.53 -6.05
C GLU A 179 0.00 15.25 -6.35
N GLU A 180 -0.67 14.93 -7.46
CA GLU A 180 -1.99 15.49 -7.78
C GLU A 180 -3.05 15.10 -6.74
N LYS A 181 -3.07 13.83 -6.33
CA LYS A 181 -3.97 13.35 -5.25
C LYS A 181 -3.66 14.04 -3.92
N ASN A 182 -2.39 14.25 -3.60
CA ASN A 182 -1.97 14.96 -2.40
C ASN A 182 -2.39 16.44 -2.42
N ALA A 183 -2.27 17.12 -3.56
CA ALA A 183 -2.73 18.50 -3.74
C ALA A 183 -4.25 18.61 -3.58
N SER A 184 -5.01 17.69 -4.18
CA SER A 184 -6.46 17.59 -4.03
C SER A 184 -6.88 17.36 -2.58
N ARG A 185 -6.16 16.49 -1.85
CA ARG A 185 -6.38 16.24 -0.42
C ARG A 185 -6.10 17.48 0.44
N LYS A 186 -5.07 18.27 0.12
CA LYS A 186 -4.80 19.55 0.80
C LYS A 186 -5.94 20.54 0.60
N LYS A 187 -6.42 20.72 -0.64
CA LYS A 187 -7.58 21.58 -0.95
C LYS A 187 -8.84 21.15 -0.17
N TRP A 188 -9.15 19.86 -0.15
CA TRP A 188 -10.31 19.34 0.59
C TRP A 188 -10.21 19.61 2.11
N LYS A 189 -9.02 19.43 2.70
CA LYS A 189 -8.80 19.74 4.12
C LYS A 189 -9.00 21.23 4.43
N GLU A 190 -8.59 22.11 3.52
CA GLU A 190 -8.78 23.55 3.67
C GLU A 190 -10.26 23.95 3.56
N SER A 191 -10.98 23.42 2.56
CA SER A 191 -12.44 23.61 2.47
C SER A 191 -13.18 23.07 3.69
N SER A 192 -12.77 21.91 4.22
CA SER A 192 -13.33 21.34 5.45
C SER A 192 -13.09 22.23 6.67
N ARG A 193 -11.92 22.89 6.77
CA ARG A 193 -11.65 23.88 7.83
C ARG A 193 -12.57 25.09 7.70
N LYS A 194 -12.66 25.70 6.50
CA LYS A 194 -13.55 26.84 6.25
C LYS A 194 -15.00 26.54 6.60
N TRP A 195 -15.49 25.34 6.26
CA TRP A 195 -16.84 24.92 6.59
C TRP A 195 -17.06 24.77 8.11
N ARG A 196 -16.07 24.21 8.84
CA ARG A 196 -16.12 24.16 10.30
C ARG A 196 -16.15 25.56 10.92
N ASP A 197 -15.32 26.48 10.44
CA ASP A 197 -15.27 27.85 10.96
C ASP A 197 -16.59 28.59 10.70
N GLN A 198 -17.18 28.42 9.52
CA GLN A 198 -18.51 28.96 9.20
C GLN A 198 -19.60 28.37 10.10
N ASN A 199 -19.58 27.06 10.33
CA ASN A 199 -20.57 26.40 11.19
C ASN A 199 -20.41 26.81 12.66
N SER A 200 -19.18 27.07 13.11
CA SER A 200 -18.90 27.61 14.45
C SER A 200 -19.50 29.00 14.62
N ARG A 201 -19.29 29.90 13.63
CA ARG A 201 -19.91 31.24 13.64
C ARG A 201 -21.42 31.18 13.61
N LEU A 202 -21.99 30.27 12.82
CA LEU A 202 -23.43 30.08 12.75
C LEU A 202 -23.98 29.61 14.12
N ASN A 203 -23.32 28.65 14.76
CA ASN A 203 -23.68 28.19 16.09
C ASN A 203 -23.60 29.31 17.14
N GLU A 204 -22.58 30.17 17.09
CA GLU A 204 -22.51 31.35 17.94
C GLU A 204 -23.71 32.27 17.73
N THR A 205 -24.06 32.58 16.47
CA THR A 205 -25.24 33.41 16.16
C THR A 205 -26.57 32.78 16.59
N VAL A 206 -26.71 31.46 16.45
CA VAL A 206 -27.91 30.75 16.92
C VAL A 206 -27.97 30.81 18.44
N SER A 207 -26.84 30.65 19.13
CA SER A 207 -26.78 30.74 20.59
C SER A 207 -27.15 32.14 21.10
N THR A 208 -26.68 33.21 20.44
CA THR A 208 -27.05 34.59 20.81
C THR A 208 -28.54 34.84 20.58
N VAL A 209 -29.08 34.45 19.42
CA VAL A 209 -30.52 34.61 19.13
C VAL A 209 -31.37 33.81 20.10
N THR A 210 -30.96 32.60 20.46
CA THR A 210 -31.68 31.77 21.45
C THR A 210 -31.69 32.44 22.83
N GLN A 211 -30.58 33.07 23.23
CA GLN A 211 -30.48 33.80 24.48
C GLN A 211 -31.36 35.07 24.46
N GLU A 212 -31.34 35.83 23.38
CA GLU A 212 -32.23 36.99 23.20
C GLU A 212 -33.71 36.59 23.24
N LEU A 213 -34.08 35.49 22.58
CA LEU A 213 -35.44 34.96 22.59
C LEU A 213 -35.86 34.53 24.00
N ALA A 214 -34.97 33.90 24.76
CA ALA A 214 -35.22 33.52 26.15
C ALA A 214 -35.43 34.75 27.05
N MET A 215 -34.64 35.81 26.88
CA MET A 215 -34.83 37.07 27.60
C MET A 215 -36.16 37.73 27.26
N ALA A 216 -36.49 37.84 25.96
CA ALA A 216 -37.77 38.39 25.52
C ALA A 216 -38.96 37.57 26.05
N ASN A 217 -38.85 36.24 26.05
CA ASN A 217 -39.90 35.38 26.57
C ASN A 217 -40.10 35.57 28.10
N ASN A 218 -39.02 35.76 28.86
CA ASN A 218 -39.10 36.08 30.27
C ASN A 218 -39.78 37.44 30.53
N GLU A 219 -39.48 38.46 29.71
CA GLU A 219 -40.14 39.77 29.78
C GLU A 219 -41.64 39.68 29.46
N PHE A 220 -42.01 38.88 28.44
CA PHE A 220 -43.39 38.61 28.10
C PHE A 220 -44.13 37.93 29.27
N HIS A 221 -43.53 36.90 29.88
CA HIS A 221 -44.12 36.23 31.05
C HIS A 221 -44.28 37.18 32.24
N ALA A 222 -43.30 38.01 32.53
CA ALA A 222 -43.40 39.02 33.59
C ALA A 222 -44.55 40.02 33.33
N THR A 223 -44.75 40.41 32.07
CA THR A 223 -45.85 41.29 31.65
C THR A 223 -47.21 40.61 31.82
N ILE A 224 -47.32 39.34 31.39
CA ILE A 224 -48.53 38.52 31.57
C ILE A 224 -48.87 38.38 33.06
N ASP A 225 -47.88 38.11 33.91
CA ASP A 225 -48.09 37.97 35.36
C ASP A 225 -48.56 39.29 35.98
N SER A 226 -47.99 40.42 35.57
CA SER A 226 -48.44 41.75 35.98
C SER A 226 -49.89 42.00 35.58
N MET A 227 -50.23 41.80 34.31
CA MET A 227 -51.59 41.95 33.80
C MET A 227 -52.58 41.02 34.52
N THR A 228 -52.17 39.79 34.81
CA THR A 228 -53.00 38.81 35.56
C THR A 228 -53.25 39.25 37.00
N LYS A 229 -52.26 39.90 37.64
CA LYS A 229 -52.39 40.47 38.99
C LYS A 229 -53.34 41.66 38.99
N ASP A 230 -53.26 42.52 37.99
CA ASP A 230 -54.16 43.67 37.83
C ASP A 230 -55.60 43.23 37.56
N LEU A 231 -55.80 42.24 36.69
CA LEU A 231 -57.11 41.61 36.46
C LEU A 231 -57.70 41.03 37.75
N ARG A 232 -56.88 40.38 38.59
CA ARG A 232 -57.32 39.90 39.91
C ARG A 232 -57.75 41.03 40.84
N ARG A 233 -57.00 42.15 40.86
CA ARG A 233 -57.40 43.36 41.63
C ARG A 233 -58.72 43.93 41.13
N VAL A 234 -58.87 44.12 39.82
CA VAL A 234 -60.11 44.64 39.22
C VAL A 234 -61.29 43.72 39.52
N LYS A 235 -61.11 42.39 39.43
CA LYS A 235 -62.15 41.41 39.77
C LYS A 235 -62.56 41.50 41.25
N GLY A 236 -61.60 41.67 42.15
CA GLY A 236 -61.86 41.91 43.59
C GLY A 236 -62.59 43.25 43.84
N GLY A 237 -62.18 44.32 43.17
CA GLY A 237 -62.86 45.62 43.22
C GLY A 237 -64.30 45.55 42.71
N ASN A 238 -64.54 44.84 41.59
CA ASN A 238 -65.88 44.61 41.05
C ASN A 238 -66.76 43.75 41.97
N ALA A 239 -66.18 42.77 42.68
CA ALA A 239 -66.91 42.01 43.70
C ALA A 239 -67.34 42.93 44.85
N SER A 240 -66.42 43.75 45.38
CA SER A 240 -66.73 44.72 46.43
C SER A 240 -67.78 45.75 46.01
N LEU A 241 -67.71 46.25 44.77
CA LEU A 241 -68.74 47.14 44.22
C LEU A 241 -70.09 46.45 44.09
N ARG A 242 -70.14 45.19 43.64
CA ARG A 242 -71.39 44.41 43.59
C ARG A 242 -72.00 44.22 44.97
N ASP A 243 -71.19 43.90 45.98
CA ASP A 243 -71.67 43.76 47.36
C ASP A 243 -72.23 45.10 47.89
N ARG A 244 -71.56 46.21 47.55
CA ARG A 244 -72.01 47.56 47.93
C ARG A 244 -73.29 47.97 47.22
N VAL A 245 -73.44 47.64 45.94
CA VAL A 245 -74.69 47.85 45.18
C VAL A 245 -75.82 47.03 45.78
N GLN A 246 -75.61 45.75 46.11
CA GLN A 246 -76.63 44.94 46.78
C GLN A 246 -76.99 45.49 48.17
N ALA A 247 -76.03 46.01 48.92
CA ALA A 247 -76.30 46.65 50.22
C ALA A 247 -77.19 47.90 50.05
N LEU A 248 -76.86 48.76 49.08
CA LEU A 248 -77.66 49.95 48.75
C LEU A 248 -79.05 49.59 48.21
N GLU A 249 -79.20 48.50 47.46
CA GLU A 249 -80.51 48.01 47.02
C GLU A 249 -81.38 47.51 48.19
N ARG A 250 -80.77 46.84 49.17
CA ARG A 250 -81.47 46.45 50.41
C ARG A 250 -81.89 47.67 51.23
N GLU A 251 -81.03 48.68 51.33
CA GLU A 251 -81.31 49.95 51.99
C GLU A 251 -82.43 50.74 51.27
N LYS A 252 -82.40 50.80 49.93
CA LYS A 252 -83.46 51.40 49.10
C LYS A 252 -84.79 50.68 49.24
N LYS A 253 -84.79 49.34 49.36
CA LYS A 253 -86.01 48.57 49.67
C LYS A 253 -86.54 48.88 51.07
N SER A 254 -85.65 49.00 52.06
CA SER A 254 -86.00 49.41 53.44
C SER A 254 -86.59 50.81 53.50
N LEU A 255 -86.04 51.76 52.74
CA LEU A 255 -86.54 53.14 52.65
C LEU A 255 -87.89 53.23 51.94
N ARG A 256 -88.11 52.45 50.86
CA ARG A 256 -89.44 52.36 50.21
C ARG A 256 -90.51 51.77 51.12
N THR A 257 -90.17 50.81 51.98
CA THR A 257 -91.09 50.32 53.02
C THR A 257 -91.33 51.35 54.12
N GLN A 258 -90.36 52.22 54.44
CA GLN A 258 -90.52 53.32 55.40
C GLN A 258 -91.36 54.48 54.82
N GLU A 259 -91.22 54.79 53.53
CA GLU A 259 -92.02 55.78 52.81
C GLU A 259 -93.45 55.29 52.54
N ALA A 260 -93.65 53.98 52.33
CA ALA A 260 -94.99 53.37 52.26
C ALA A 260 -95.71 53.36 53.62
N ILE A 261 -94.99 53.36 54.74
CA ILE A 261 -95.55 53.46 56.10
C ILE A 261 -95.84 54.94 56.47
N ASN A 262 -95.07 55.90 55.97
CA ASN A 262 -95.28 57.34 56.26
C ASN A 262 -96.26 58.06 55.30
N ALA A 263 -96.61 57.47 54.15
CA ALA A 263 -97.64 57.99 53.24
C ALA A 263 -99.08 57.56 53.61
N ALA A 264 -99.26 56.70 54.62
CA ALA A 264 -100.56 56.19 55.07
C ALA A 264 -101.12 56.91 56.32
N GLN A 265 -100.62 58.10 56.67
CA GLN A 265 -101.02 58.84 57.87
C GLN A 265 -101.27 60.34 57.66
N LYS A 266 -101.78 60.74 56.48
CA LYS A 266 -102.36 62.08 56.24
C LYS A 266 -103.25 62.08 54.99
N MET A 267 -104.47 61.58 55.13
CA MET A 267 -105.70 62.10 54.48
C MET A 267 -106.86 61.14 54.72
N SER A 268 -107.66 61.41 55.75
CA SER A 268 -109.06 60.97 55.83
C SER A 268 -109.78 61.82 56.86
N ARG A 269 -110.71 62.68 56.41
CA ARG A 269 -111.84 63.31 57.12
C ARG A 269 -112.44 64.33 56.14
N VAL A 270 -113.72 64.39 55.77
CA VAL A 270 -114.96 63.63 56.05
C VAL A 270 -115.92 64.00 54.90
N GLN A 271 -116.67 63.02 54.41
CA GLN A 271 -117.87 63.17 53.60
C GLN A 271 -119.10 63.23 54.54
N GLN A 272 -120.16 63.92 54.09
CA GLN A 272 -121.58 63.67 54.42
C GLN A 272 -122.22 64.56 55.51
N HIS A 273 -123.14 65.44 55.11
CA HIS A 273 -124.58 65.20 55.32
C HIS A 273 -125.48 66.23 54.60
N VAL A 274 -126.70 65.76 54.37
CA VAL A 274 -127.81 66.30 53.57
C VAL A 274 -128.99 66.66 54.51
N ASP A 275 -129.70 67.74 54.15
CA ASP A 275 -131.09 68.18 54.40
C ASP A 275 -131.68 68.45 55.80
N ASN A 276 -132.22 69.68 55.97
CA ASN A 276 -133.66 70.03 56.09
C ASN A 276 -133.89 71.39 56.80
N ASN A 277 -134.77 72.27 56.30
CA ASN A 277 -136.15 72.44 56.81
C ASN A 277 -136.89 73.69 56.25
N SER A 278 -138.22 73.56 56.20
CA SER A 278 -139.25 74.41 55.56
C SER A 278 -140.02 75.30 56.54
N ASN A 279 -140.59 76.42 56.05
CA ASN A 279 -141.99 76.91 56.20
C ASN A 279 -142.05 78.45 55.98
N TYR A 280 -143.11 79.13 55.48
CA TYR A 280 -144.56 79.01 55.64
C TYR A 280 -145.31 79.86 54.53
N LEU A 281 -146.46 79.36 54.02
CA LEU A 281 -147.70 79.98 53.42
C LEU A 281 -147.68 81.33 52.63
N ALA A 282 -148.62 81.73 51.75
CA ALA A 282 -149.63 81.14 50.86
C ALA A 282 -150.19 82.28 49.95
N ASN A 283 -150.59 81.96 48.70
CA ASN A 283 -151.88 82.27 48.04
C ASN A 283 -151.80 82.79 46.57
N ARG A 284 -152.71 82.24 45.75
CA ARG A 284 -153.24 82.69 44.43
C ARG A 284 -152.44 82.48 43.13
N GLN A 285 -152.60 81.26 42.61
CA GLN A 285 -153.11 80.86 41.28
C GLN A 285 -152.90 81.76 40.05
N ALA A 286 -152.47 81.06 38.98
CA ALA A 286 -152.48 81.41 37.55
C ALA A 286 -151.27 82.18 36.98
N LYS A 287 -150.06 81.87 37.49
CA LYS A 287 -148.76 82.30 36.90
C LYS A 287 -147.64 81.23 37.01
N ASP A 288 -147.99 79.97 37.31
CA ASP A 288 -147.07 78.90 37.76
C ASP A 288 -146.50 77.98 36.64
N GLU A 289 -147.00 78.02 35.41
CA GLU A 289 -146.48 77.16 34.32
C GLU A 289 -145.22 77.73 33.64
N THR A 290 -145.02 79.05 33.66
CA THR A 290 -143.83 79.69 33.04
C THR A 290 -142.62 79.76 33.96
N THR A 291 -142.81 79.69 35.28
CA THR A 291 -141.73 79.62 36.27
C THR A 291 -141.21 78.20 36.46
N THR A 292 -142.08 77.19 36.42
CA THR A 292 -141.70 75.77 36.48
C THR A 292 -140.87 75.34 35.26
N LEU A 293 -141.23 75.78 34.05
CA LEU A 293 -140.42 75.53 32.85
C LEU A 293 -139.06 76.24 32.87
N LYS A 294 -138.97 77.47 33.42
CA LYS A 294 -137.68 78.17 33.59
C LYS A 294 -136.76 77.47 34.60
N GLU A 295 -137.33 76.95 35.68
CA GLU A 295 -136.54 76.23 36.68
C GLU A 295 -136.09 74.85 36.16
N GLN A 296 -136.96 74.15 35.40
CA GLN A 296 -136.58 72.93 34.69
C GLN A 296 -135.46 73.19 33.66
N ASN A 297 -135.52 74.29 32.90
CA ASN A 297 -134.45 74.67 31.98
C ASN A 297 -133.13 74.96 32.70
N LYS A 298 -133.15 75.64 33.86
CA LYS A 298 -131.96 75.83 34.70
C LYS A 298 -131.37 74.52 35.22
N ILE A 299 -132.20 73.53 35.54
CA ILE A 299 -131.74 72.21 35.97
C ILE A 299 -131.10 71.45 34.79
N LEU A 300 -131.70 71.55 33.60
CA LEU A 300 -131.14 70.97 32.38
C LEU A 300 -129.83 71.63 31.97
N GLU A 301 -129.72 72.96 32.04
CA GLU A 301 -128.44 73.68 31.79
C GLU A 301 -127.35 73.24 32.77
N ARG A 302 -127.67 73.11 34.06
CA ARG A 302 -126.71 72.59 35.05
C ARG A 302 -126.28 71.15 34.72
N LYS A 303 -127.20 70.30 34.28
CA LYS A 303 -126.86 68.94 33.82
C LYS A 303 -126.02 68.94 32.56
N ILE A 304 -126.31 69.82 31.60
CA ILE A 304 -125.52 69.98 30.38
C ILE A 304 -124.11 70.43 30.74
N GLN A 305 -123.95 71.45 31.57
CA GLN A 305 -122.62 71.91 32.02
C GLN A 305 -121.87 70.84 32.83
N ASP A 306 -122.56 70.03 33.62
CA ASP A 306 -121.93 68.92 34.35
C ASP A 306 -121.49 67.80 33.42
N MET A 307 -122.30 67.48 32.40
CA MET A 307 -121.96 66.54 31.34
C MET A 307 -120.82 67.05 30.46
N GLU A 308 -120.79 68.35 30.13
CA GLU A 308 -119.69 68.98 29.41
C GLU A 308 -118.39 68.91 30.22
N ARG A 309 -118.43 69.22 31.52
CA ARG A 309 -117.27 69.06 32.42
C ARG A 309 -116.77 67.61 32.47
N LYS A 310 -117.67 66.63 32.52
CA LYS A 310 -117.33 65.19 32.46
C LYS A 310 -116.73 64.81 31.11
N CYS A 311 -117.32 65.26 30.01
CA CYS A 311 -116.79 65.02 28.67
C CYS A 311 -115.39 65.63 28.50
N SER A 312 -115.16 66.86 28.97
CA SER A 312 -113.84 67.48 28.96
C SER A 312 -112.83 66.74 29.84
N GLY A 313 -113.24 66.26 31.02
CA GLY A 313 -112.41 65.43 31.89
C GLY A 313 -111.99 64.12 31.23
N LEU A 314 -112.94 63.40 30.62
CA LEU A 314 -112.69 62.18 29.87
C LEU A 314 -111.82 62.41 28.63
N LEU A 315 -111.97 63.56 27.95
CA LEU A 315 -111.13 63.93 26.82
C LEU A 315 -109.68 64.16 27.28
N GLY A 316 -109.49 64.87 28.40
CA GLY A 316 -108.17 65.07 29.02
C GLY A 316 -107.52 63.76 29.44
N GLU A 317 -108.30 62.83 30.00
CA GLU A 317 -107.82 61.50 30.37
C GLU A 317 -107.45 60.65 29.15
N LYS A 318 -108.25 60.70 28.07
CA LYS A 318 -107.92 60.08 26.79
C LYS A 318 -106.60 60.61 26.22
N VAL A 319 -106.38 61.92 26.24
CA VAL A 319 -105.12 62.53 25.77
C VAL A 319 -103.95 62.08 26.63
N ARG A 320 -104.11 62.04 27.97
CA ARG A 320 -103.06 61.55 28.89
C ARG A 320 -102.71 60.09 28.62
N LEU A 321 -103.71 59.23 28.43
CA LEU A 321 -103.50 57.81 28.12
C LEU A 321 -102.86 57.61 26.75
N GLN A 322 -103.23 58.41 25.75
CA GLN A 322 -102.58 58.38 24.42
C GLN A 322 -101.09 58.73 24.52
N ALA A 323 -100.74 59.79 25.27
CA ALA A 323 -99.35 60.16 25.48
C ALA A 323 -98.55 59.06 26.22
N GLN A 324 -99.19 58.37 27.18
CA GLN A 324 -98.57 57.21 27.85
C GLN A 324 -98.35 56.04 26.89
N LEU A 325 -99.31 55.77 26.01
CA LEU A 325 -99.19 54.73 24.99
C LEU A 325 -98.04 55.05 24.01
N ASP A 326 -97.97 56.28 23.52
CA ASP A 326 -96.95 56.72 22.58
C ASP A 326 -95.54 56.64 23.19
N ASN A 327 -95.38 57.01 24.47
CA ASN A 327 -94.12 56.85 25.20
C ASN A 327 -93.72 55.37 25.34
N MET A 328 -94.65 54.48 25.73
CA MET A 328 -94.35 53.05 25.82
C MET A 328 -93.97 52.46 24.45
N LEU A 329 -94.57 52.95 23.37
CA LEU A 329 -94.29 52.51 22.01
C LEU A 329 -92.90 52.96 21.55
N MET A 330 -92.48 54.18 21.92
CA MET A 330 -91.10 54.65 21.73
C MET A 330 -90.09 53.81 22.53
N GLU A 331 -90.35 53.53 23.80
CA GLU A 331 -89.49 52.67 24.64
C GLU A 331 -89.38 51.25 24.07
N ALA A 332 -90.50 50.66 23.64
CA ALA A 332 -90.51 49.35 23.00
C ALA A 332 -89.68 49.33 21.70
N ASN A 333 -89.81 50.36 20.86
CA ASN A 333 -89.00 50.48 19.64
C ASN A 333 -87.50 50.65 19.93
N ALA A 334 -87.14 51.41 20.98
CA ALA A 334 -85.76 51.56 21.40
C ALA A 334 -85.16 50.22 21.86
N LEU A 335 -85.90 49.44 22.65
CA LEU A 335 -85.49 48.10 23.08
C LEU A 335 -85.34 47.12 21.91
N VAL A 336 -86.25 47.15 20.93
CA VAL A 336 -86.14 46.33 19.71
C VAL A 336 -84.84 46.65 18.98
N GLN A 337 -84.52 47.95 18.84
CA GLN A 337 -83.30 48.36 18.16
C GLN A 337 -82.05 47.95 18.93
N GLU A 338 -82.05 48.06 20.26
CA GLU A 338 -80.96 47.59 21.13
C GLU A 338 -80.75 46.07 21.01
N THR A 339 -81.83 45.27 21.01
CA THR A 339 -81.73 43.82 20.78
C THR A 339 -81.22 43.46 19.39
N LYS A 340 -81.52 44.27 18.37
CA LYS A 340 -81.00 44.07 17.02
C LYS A 340 -79.49 44.29 16.97
N VAL A 341 -79.01 45.40 17.55
CA VAL A 341 -77.57 45.70 17.65
C VAL A 341 -76.84 44.61 18.43
N MET A 342 -77.38 44.19 19.58
CA MET A 342 -76.78 43.08 20.33
C MET A 342 -76.75 41.76 19.55
N GLY A 343 -77.76 41.51 18.69
CA GLY A 343 -77.78 40.34 17.81
C GLY A 343 -76.69 40.39 16.73
N GLU A 344 -76.44 41.57 16.16
CA GLU A 344 -75.34 41.82 15.22
C GLU A 344 -73.98 41.64 15.92
N ASP A 345 -73.79 42.23 17.10
CA ASP A 345 -72.57 42.08 17.92
C ASP A 345 -72.29 40.61 18.30
N CYS A 346 -73.34 39.82 18.56
CA CYS A 346 -73.19 38.38 18.82
C CYS A 346 -72.74 37.61 17.57
N GLY A 347 -73.25 37.97 16.38
CA GLY A 347 -72.81 37.36 15.13
C GLY A 347 -71.35 37.67 14.80
N ASP A 348 -70.93 38.91 15.06
CA ASP A 348 -69.52 39.32 14.94
C ASP A 348 -68.62 38.61 15.95
N ALA A 349 -69.12 38.36 17.17
CA ALA A 349 -68.39 37.57 18.16
C ALA A 349 -68.24 36.10 17.72
N ASP A 350 -69.29 35.47 17.19
CA ASP A 350 -69.25 34.09 16.71
C ASP A 350 -68.30 33.89 15.53
N THR A 351 -68.30 34.83 14.58
CA THR A 351 -67.32 34.81 13.47
C THR A 351 -65.90 34.91 13.99
N LYS A 352 -65.63 35.79 14.96
CA LYS A 352 -64.31 35.94 15.58
C LYS A 352 -63.87 34.72 16.38
N ILE A 353 -64.80 34.06 17.08
CA ILE A 353 -64.53 32.80 17.78
C ILE A 353 -64.14 31.72 16.78
N LYS A 354 -64.80 31.65 15.62
CA LYS A 354 -64.49 30.69 14.57
C LYS A 354 -63.10 30.94 13.96
N GLU A 355 -62.77 32.18 13.65
CA GLU A 355 -61.43 32.57 13.17
C GLU A 355 -60.34 32.18 14.16
N LEU A 356 -60.52 32.51 15.44
CA LEU A 356 -59.58 32.13 16.50
C LEU A 356 -59.47 30.61 16.65
N SER A 357 -60.57 29.86 16.49
CA SER A 357 -60.54 28.41 16.53
C SER A 357 -59.76 27.82 15.36
N ASP A 358 -59.89 28.39 14.16
CA ASP A 358 -59.13 27.96 12.98
C ASP A 358 -57.64 28.30 13.14
N ASP A 359 -57.31 29.47 13.69
CA ASP A 359 -55.93 29.88 14.00
C ASP A 359 -55.29 28.97 15.05
N VAL A 360 -56.00 28.62 16.12
CA VAL A 360 -55.52 27.67 17.14
C VAL A 360 -55.26 26.30 16.53
N LYS A 361 -56.14 25.83 15.64
CA LYS A 361 -55.95 24.56 14.95
C LYS A 361 -54.70 24.59 14.06
N LYS A 362 -54.51 25.66 13.30
CA LYS A 362 -53.34 25.84 12.45
C LYS A 362 -52.04 25.90 13.25
N LEU A 363 -52.03 26.63 14.37
CA LEU A 363 -50.88 26.68 15.29
C LEU A 363 -50.54 25.29 15.86
N ASN A 364 -51.56 24.49 16.16
CA ASN A 364 -51.36 23.12 16.65
C ASN A 364 -50.73 22.22 15.58
N ASP A 365 -51.21 22.30 14.34
CA ASP A 365 -50.63 21.57 13.20
C ASP A 365 -49.18 22.01 12.91
N ASP A 366 -48.91 23.32 12.95
CA ASP A 366 -47.56 23.88 12.75
C ASP A 366 -46.59 23.41 13.87
N MET A 367 -47.08 23.31 15.11
CA MET A 367 -46.31 22.79 16.24
C MET A 367 -45.97 21.31 16.06
N GLU A 368 -46.93 20.47 15.65
CA GLU A 368 -46.69 19.05 15.37
C GLU A 368 -45.66 18.85 14.25
N ILE A 369 -45.74 19.65 13.18
CA ILE A 369 -44.75 19.65 12.09
C ILE A 369 -43.36 20.05 12.61
N ALA A 370 -43.27 21.07 13.48
CA ALA A 370 -42.01 21.50 14.07
C ALA A 370 -41.37 20.40 14.93
N GLU A 371 -42.17 19.70 15.74
CA GLU A 371 -41.71 18.57 16.56
C GLU A 371 -41.19 17.42 15.70
N LEU A 372 -41.92 17.05 14.64
CA LEU A 372 -41.49 16.03 13.69
C LEU A 372 -40.18 16.41 12.99
N ASN A 373 -40.05 17.65 12.54
CA ASN A 373 -38.82 18.15 11.93
C ASN A 373 -37.63 18.12 12.90
N HIS A 374 -37.85 18.49 14.17
CA HIS A 374 -36.83 18.41 15.20
C HIS A 374 -36.41 16.95 15.46
N ALA A 375 -37.37 16.01 15.52
CA ALA A 375 -37.09 14.58 15.68
C ALA A 375 -36.28 14.00 14.50
N ILE A 376 -36.65 14.36 13.26
CA ILE A 376 -35.91 13.96 12.05
C ILE A 376 -34.48 14.52 12.09
N SER A 377 -34.31 15.81 12.43
CA SER A 377 -33.00 16.45 12.55
C SER A 377 -32.12 15.76 13.59
N LYS A 378 -32.68 15.47 14.78
CA LYS A 378 -31.99 14.73 15.85
C LYS A 378 -31.54 13.34 15.40
N ASN A 379 -32.41 12.59 14.72
CA ASN A 379 -32.07 11.26 14.19
C ASN A 379 -30.97 11.34 13.13
N ASN A 380 -31.04 12.31 12.22
CA ASN A 380 -30.02 12.52 11.20
C ASN A 380 -28.65 12.85 11.83
N MET A 381 -28.62 13.71 12.85
CA MET A 381 -27.39 14.00 13.58
C MET A 381 -26.86 12.76 14.31
N GLN A 382 -27.71 11.96 14.94
CA GLN A 382 -27.29 10.73 15.60
C GLN A 382 -26.68 9.72 14.61
N VAL A 383 -27.28 9.56 13.43
CA VAL A 383 -26.73 8.71 12.37
C VAL A 383 -25.37 9.21 11.91
N GLN A 384 -25.19 10.52 11.74
CA GLN A 384 -23.89 11.10 11.40
C GLN A 384 -22.85 10.88 12.51
N ILE A 385 -23.22 11.08 13.77
CA ILE A 385 -22.34 10.82 14.94
C ILE A 385 -21.89 9.35 14.95
N ASN A 386 -22.82 8.42 14.74
CA ASN A 386 -22.50 6.98 14.72
C ASN A 386 -21.55 6.63 13.56
N ARG A 387 -21.78 7.21 12.37
CA ARG A 387 -20.89 7.04 11.20
C ARG A 387 -19.49 7.59 11.47
N LEU A 388 -19.39 8.80 12.03
CA LEU A 388 -18.11 9.42 12.36
C LEU A 388 -17.37 8.65 13.46
N THR A 389 -18.09 8.14 14.46
CA THR A 389 -17.52 7.31 15.53
C THR A 389 -16.96 6.01 14.94
N GLY A 390 -17.72 5.33 14.07
CA GLY A 390 -17.23 4.15 13.35
C GLY A 390 -15.98 4.43 12.52
N ALA A 391 -15.98 5.54 11.76
CA ALA A 391 -14.80 5.96 10.99
C ALA A 391 -13.56 6.23 11.86
N ASN A 392 -13.74 6.90 13.01
CA ASN A 392 -12.65 7.16 13.95
C ASN A 392 -12.07 5.87 14.55
N THR A 393 -12.93 4.91 14.95
CA THR A 393 -12.44 3.62 15.46
C THR A 393 -11.62 2.86 14.43
N LYS A 394 -12.04 2.89 13.15
CA LYS A 394 -11.28 2.29 12.05
C LYS A 394 -9.93 2.99 11.86
N LEU A 395 -9.91 4.32 11.83
CA LEU A 395 -8.67 5.10 11.70
C LEU A 395 -7.69 4.85 12.85
N GLU A 396 -8.17 4.73 14.09
CA GLU A 396 -7.31 4.37 15.23
C GLU A 396 -6.74 2.95 15.10
N SER A 397 -7.52 2.00 14.59
CA SER A 397 -7.00 0.65 14.32
C SER A 397 -5.93 0.62 13.21
N GLU A 398 -6.14 1.40 12.14
CA GLU A 398 -5.16 1.55 11.05
C GLU A 398 -3.89 2.24 11.53
N LYS A 399 -4.02 3.29 12.36
CA LYS A 399 -2.87 3.97 12.99
C LYS A 399 -2.05 3.01 13.84
N LYS A 400 -2.69 2.23 14.72
CA LYS A 400 -1.99 1.19 15.51
C LYS A 400 -1.30 0.16 14.63
N GLY A 401 -1.92 -0.24 13.51
CA GLY A 401 -1.31 -1.14 12.52
C GLY A 401 -0.05 -0.55 11.90
N LEU A 402 -0.09 0.73 11.53
CA LEU A 402 1.05 1.46 10.97
C LEU A 402 2.18 1.64 11.99
N ASP A 403 1.87 1.97 13.24
CA ASP A 403 2.85 2.13 14.31
C ASP A 403 3.61 0.81 14.56
N ASN A 404 2.91 -0.33 14.57
CA ASN A 404 3.52 -1.65 14.69
C ASN A 404 4.41 -1.99 13.48
N TYR A 405 3.98 -1.64 12.27
CA TYR A 405 4.77 -1.84 11.06
C TYR A 405 6.04 -0.98 11.06
N LEU A 406 5.94 0.27 11.51
CA LEU A 406 7.07 1.18 11.66
C LEU A 406 8.08 0.65 12.69
N ALA A 407 7.61 0.18 13.85
CA ALA A 407 8.47 -0.46 14.85
C ALA A 407 9.21 -1.70 14.30
N THR A 408 8.54 -2.48 13.45
CA THR A 408 9.14 -3.65 12.79
C THR A 408 10.24 -3.23 11.80
N LEU A 409 10.00 -2.16 11.01
CA LEU A 409 11.00 -1.62 10.09
C LEU A 409 12.19 -1.02 10.83
N GLU A 410 11.97 -0.32 11.95
CA GLU A 410 13.04 0.19 12.79
C GLU A 410 13.91 -0.93 13.36
N ALA A 411 13.31 -2.02 13.84
CA ALA A 411 14.05 -3.20 14.30
C ALA A 411 14.91 -3.79 13.17
N LYS A 412 14.32 -3.99 11.99
CA LYS A 412 15.05 -4.49 10.81
C LYS A 412 16.20 -3.57 10.39
N ASN A 413 16.04 -2.26 10.49
CA ASN A 413 17.12 -1.30 10.21
C ASN A 413 18.25 -1.38 11.25
N ARG A 414 17.93 -1.61 12.53
CA ARG A 414 18.96 -1.83 13.57
C ARG A 414 19.75 -3.11 13.28
N ASP A 415 19.06 -4.20 12.89
CA ASP A 415 19.70 -5.46 12.53
C ASP A 415 20.61 -5.33 11.31
N LEU A 416 20.14 -4.66 10.25
CA LEU A 416 20.96 -4.39 9.06
C LEU A 416 22.17 -3.53 9.38
N THR A 417 22.03 -2.56 10.29
CA THR A 417 23.15 -1.72 10.74
C THR A 417 24.17 -2.53 11.53
N ALA A 418 23.71 -3.45 12.40
CA ALA A 418 24.59 -4.36 13.12
C ALA A 418 25.32 -5.31 12.16
N GLN A 419 24.61 -5.85 11.16
CA GLN A 419 25.20 -6.70 10.12
C GLN A 419 26.26 -5.95 9.32
N ALA A 420 25.99 -4.71 8.89
CA ALA A 420 26.96 -3.90 8.16
C ALA A 420 28.25 -3.66 8.96
N LYS A 421 28.15 -3.44 10.28
CA LYS A 421 29.33 -3.33 11.16
C LYS A 421 30.11 -4.63 11.26
N HIS A 422 29.42 -5.76 11.37
CA HIS A 422 30.05 -7.09 11.40
C HIS A 422 30.79 -7.39 10.08
N ASP A 423 30.15 -7.08 8.95
CA ASP A 423 30.71 -7.31 7.62
C ASP A 423 31.93 -6.41 7.39
N ALA A 424 31.86 -5.13 7.80
CA ALA A 424 33.01 -4.22 7.74
C ALA A 424 34.21 -4.73 8.56
N ALA A 425 33.97 -5.26 9.76
CA ALA A 425 35.02 -5.87 10.58
C ALA A 425 35.61 -7.13 9.93
N THR A 426 34.77 -7.93 9.26
CA THR A 426 35.20 -9.14 8.53
C THR A 426 36.04 -8.78 7.32
N ILE A 427 35.64 -7.78 6.54
CA ILE A 427 36.40 -7.26 5.40
C ILE A 427 37.76 -6.76 5.87
N SER A 428 37.84 -5.99 6.95
CA SER A 428 39.11 -5.49 7.49
C SER A 428 40.06 -6.64 7.89
N LYS A 429 39.53 -7.71 8.49
CA LYS A 429 40.32 -8.93 8.78
C LYS A 429 40.84 -9.58 7.49
N LEU A 430 39.97 -9.76 6.50
CA LEU A 430 40.35 -10.34 5.21
C LEU A 430 41.44 -9.52 4.51
N GLU A 431 41.29 -8.19 4.47
CA GLU A 431 42.30 -7.29 3.92
C GLU A 431 43.66 -7.43 4.62
N SER A 432 43.67 -7.55 5.96
CA SER A 432 44.90 -7.78 6.71
C SER A 432 45.56 -9.12 6.38
N THR A 433 44.78 -10.18 6.21
CA THR A 433 45.29 -11.50 5.82
C THR A 433 45.83 -11.51 4.39
N THR A 434 45.18 -10.80 3.46
CA THR A 434 45.67 -10.67 2.08
C THR A 434 47.01 -9.95 2.05
N ARG A 435 47.18 -8.87 2.82
CA ARG A 435 48.48 -8.17 2.91
C ARG A 435 49.60 -9.07 3.45
N LEU A 436 49.32 -9.85 4.49
CA LEU A 436 50.28 -10.81 5.04
C LEU A 436 50.66 -11.90 4.03
N ASN A 437 49.69 -12.39 3.27
CA ASN A 437 49.92 -13.38 2.23
C ASN A 437 50.73 -12.81 1.06
N ASP A 438 50.45 -11.57 0.64
CA ASP A 438 51.21 -10.88 -0.40
C ASP A 438 52.67 -10.67 0.02
N ASP A 439 52.92 -10.28 1.28
CA ASP A 439 54.27 -10.13 1.80
C ASP A 439 55.00 -11.48 1.88
N ARG A 440 54.30 -12.55 2.27
CA ARG A 440 54.84 -13.92 2.25
C ARG A 440 55.15 -14.38 0.82
N ALA A 441 54.30 -14.08 -0.14
CA ALA A 441 54.51 -14.41 -1.55
C ALA A 441 55.78 -13.72 -2.09
N LYS A 442 55.96 -12.42 -1.82
CA LYS A 442 57.18 -11.68 -2.17
C LYS A 442 58.44 -12.29 -1.54
N GLN A 443 58.37 -12.72 -0.28
CA GLN A 443 59.50 -13.37 0.40
C GLN A 443 59.85 -14.72 -0.25
N LEU A 444 58.85 -15.52 -0.59
CA LEU A 444 59.04 -16.80 -1.30
C LEU A 444 59.63 -16.57 -2.69
N GLU A 445 59.12 -15.60 -3.45
CA GLU A 445 59.64 -15.24 -4.76
C GLU A 445 61.10 -14.77 -4.69
N ALA A 446 61.45 -13.94 -3.71
CA ALA A 446 62.85 -13.53 -3.47
C ALA A 446 63.76 -14.73 -3.16
N THR A 447 63.27 -15.69 -2.37
CA THR A 447 64.00 -16.91 -2.01
C THR A 447 64.22 -17.80 -3.24
N LEU A 448 63.17 -18.02 -4.05
CA LEU A 448 63.24 -18.79 -5.29
C LEU A 448 64.22 -18.17 -6.29
N ASN A 449 64.18 -16.85 -6.45
CA ASN A 449 65.12 -16.13 -7.33
C ASN A 449 66.57 -16.27 -6.85
N LYS A 450 66.81 -16.24 -5.54
CA LYS A 450 68.13 -16.48 -4.96
C LYS A 450 68.61 -17.90 -5.25
N THR A 451 67.80 -18.92 -4.96
CA THR A 451 68.16 -20.33 -5.21
C THR A 451 68.39 -20.60 -6.70
N ARG A 452 67.58 -19.97 -7.58
CA ARG A 452 67.77 -20.06 -9.03
C ARG A 452 69.14 -19.53 -9.44
N ARG A 453 69.51 -18.31 -9.02
CA ARG A 453 70.84 -17.73 -9.32
C ARG A 453 71.99 -18.58 -8.81
N GLU A 454 71.87 -19.14 -7.60
CA GLU A 454 72.87 -20.06 -7.04
C GLU A 454 73.00 -21.34 -7.88
N SER A 455 71.88 -21.92 -8.31
CA SER A 455 71.86 -23.12 -9.17
C SER A 455 72.45 -22.85 -10.55
N GLU A 456 72.12 -21.70 -11.17
CA GLU A 456 72.70 -21.26 -12.44
C GLU A 456 74.21 -21.03 -12.31
N GLY A 457 74.66 -20.46 -11.19
CA GLY A 457 76.08 -20.30 -10.87
C GLY A 457 76.82 -21.63 -10.76
N LYS A 458 76.26 -22.61 -10.04
CA LYS A 458 76.82 -23.97 -9.96
C LYS A 458 76.83 -24.66 -11.34
N ALA A 459 75.77 -24.53 -12.11
CA ALA A 459 75.70 -25.08 -13.46
C ALA A 459 76.79 -24.52 -14.37
N ARG A 460 77.08 -23.21 -14.30
CA ARG A 460 78.21 -22.59 -15.02
C ARG A 460 79.56 -23.15 -14.58
N GLN A 461 79.79 -23.28 -13.27
CA GLN A 461 81.02 -23.88 -12.75
C GLN A 461 81.21 -25.33 -13.23
N HIS A 462 80.15 -26.13 -13.23
CA HIS A 462 80.17 -27.49 -13.76
C HIS A 462 80.43 -27.50 -15.27
N ALA A 463 79.81 -26.62 -16.05
CA ALA A 463 80.06 -26.51 -17.48
C ALA A 463 81.54 -26.15 -17.78
N GLU A 464 82.13 -25.25 -16.99
CA GLU A 464 83.57 -24.93 -17.10
C GLU A 464 84.46 -26.13 -16.74
N GLN A 465 84.11 -26.89 -15.69
CA GLN A 465 84.82 -28.12 -15.33
C GLN A 465 84.74 -29.16 -16.44
N VAL A 466 83.56 -29.37 -17.04
CA VAL A 466 83.36 -30.26 -18.18
C VAL A 466 84.21 -29.79 -19.37
N ALA A 467 84.21 -28.50 -19.71
CA ALA A 467 85.02 -27.97 -20.80
C ALA A 467 86.55 -28.12 -20.55
N ARG A 468 86.99 -28.07 -19.28
CA ARG A 468 88.39 -28.39 -18.91
C ARG A 468 88.70 -29.87 -19.11
N LEU A 469 87.82 -30.75 -18.64
CA LEU A 469 87.97 -32.20 -18.80
C LEU A 469 87.94 -32.61 -20.28
N GLU A 470 87.05 -32.04 -21.09
CA GLU A 470 87.00 -32.27 -22.53
C GLU A 470 88.30 -31.88 -23.23
N ARG A 471 88.90 -30.75 -22.86
CA ARG A 471 90.22 -30.37 -23.39
C ARG A 471 91.31 -31.37 -23.00
N ALA A 472 91.36 -31.78 -21.74
CA ALA A 472 92.31 -32.79 -21.28
C ALA A 472 92.11 -34.15 -21.96
N ILE A 473 90.86 -34.54 -22.26
CA ILE A 473 90.57 -35.74 -23.05
C ILE A 473 91.07 -35.57 -24.48
N ARG A 474 90.80 -34.45 -25.15
CA ARG A 474 91.28 -34.20 -26.52
C ARG A 474 92.81 -34.24 -26.60
N GLU A 475 93.50 -33.63 -25.64
CA GLU A 475 94.96 -33.66 -25.55
C GLU A 475 95.49 -35.09 -25.37
N ARG A 476 94.84 -35.90 -24.52
CA ARG A 476 95.18 -37.33 -24.37
C ARG A 476 94.86 -38.14 -25.62
N ASP A 477 93.75 -37.88 -26.29
CA ASP A 477 93.38 -38.56 -27.54
C ASP A 477 94.34 -38.20 -28.67
N ASP A 478 94.81 -36.96 -28.74
CA ASP A 478 95.80 -36.52 -29.71
C ASP A 478 97.18 -37.10 -29.39
N ALA A 479 97.57 -37.19 -28.11
CA ALA A 479 98.76 -37.94 -27.70
C ALA A 479 98.66 -39.43 -28.02
N ALA A 480 97.48 -40.05 -27.80
CA ALA A 480 97.22 -41.44 -28.15
C ALA A 480 97.13 -41.66 -29.67
N ARG A 481 96.76 -40.65 -30.46
CA ARG A 481 96.84 -40.69 -31.94
C ARG A 481 98.29 -40.65 -32.38
N ARG A 482 99.12 -39.77 -31.81
CA ARG A 482 100.58 -39.73 -32.08
C ARG A 482 101.26 -41.06 -31.73
N LEU A 483 100.87 -41.70 -30.62
CA LEU A 483 101.35 -43.04 -30.25
C LEU A 483 100.81 -44.16 -31.17
N ARG A 484 99.61 -43.98 -31.75
CA ARG A 484 99.02 -44.94 -32.72
C ARG A 484 99.65 -44.87 -34.11
N ASP A 485 100.23 -43.73 -34.49
CA ASP A 485 100.97 -43.58 -35.75
C ASP A 485 102.34 -44.32 -35.71
N GLU A 486 102.78 -44.83 -34.55
CA GLU A 486 104.03 -45.59 -34.38
C GLU A 486 103.85 -47.11 -34.18
N THR A 487 102.63 -47.66 -34.14
CA THR A 487 102.45 -49.12 -34.03
C THR A 487 101.13 -49.61 -34.65
N HIS A 488 101.23 -50.41 -35.72
CA HIS A 488 100.12 -51.20 -36.24
C HIS A 488 99.87 -52.42 -35.34
N HIS A 489 98.74 -52.42 -34.61
CA HIS A 489 97.99 -53.65 -34.32
C HIS A 489 96.53 -53.35 -33.91
N PRO A 490 95.55 -54.15 -34.34
CA PRO A 490 94.14 -53.96 -34.01
C PRO A 490 93.87 -54.52 -32.60
N GLN A 491 93.36 -53.68 -31.69
CA GLN A 491 92.84 -54.15 -30.41
C GLN A 491 91.32 -54.16 -30.44
N THR A 492 90.80 -55.38 -30.48
CA THR A 492 89.47 -55.76 -30.04
C THR A 492 89.19 -55.20 -28.64
N LEU A 493 87.98 -54.68 -28.43
CA LEU A 493 87.50 -54.18 -27.13
C LEU A 493 87.70 -55.26 -26.06
N SER A 494 88.56 -54.98 -25.07
CA SER A 494 88.81 -55.92 -23.98
C SER A 494 87.53 -56.15 -23.18
N ALA A 495 87.34 -57.39 -22.69
CA ALA A 495 86.19 -57.78 -21.88
C ALA A 495 85.88 -56.82 -20.71
N ARG A 496 86.91 -56.12 -20.19
CA ARG A 496 86.79 -55.11 -19.14
C ARG A 496 85.96 -53.88 -19.52
N GLU A 497 85.99 -53.47 -20.79
CA GLU A 497 85.24 -52.29 -21.27
C GLU A 497 83.76 -52.62 -21.47
N LEU A 498 83.46 -53.82 -21.98
CA LEU A 498 82.11 -54.38 -22.04
C LEU A 498 81.53 -54.59 -20.64
N GLU A 499 82.35 -54.98 -19.67
CA GLU A 499 81.93 -55.18 -18.28
C GLU A 499 81.65 -53.85 -17.56
N ARG A 500 82.41 -52.78 -17.86
CA ARG A 500 82.09 -51.41 -17.41
C ARG A 500 80.79 -50.89 -18.01
N GLN A 501 80.56 -51.09 -19.30
CA GLN A 501 79.30 -50.68 -19.92
C GLN A 501 78.10 -51.46 -19.36
N ARG A 502 78.27 -52.75 -19.08
CA ARG A 502 77.24 -53.56 -18.40
C ARG A 502 77.03 -53.12 -16.94
N ALA A 503 78.07 -52.69 -16.24
CA ALA A 503 77.93 -52.13 -14.89
C ALA A 503 77.16 -50.81 -14.88
N ILE A 504 77.49 -49.89 -15.79
CA ILE A 504 76.79 -48.60 -15.93
C ILE A 504 75.32 -48.84 -16.33
N SER A 505 75.06 -49.79 -17.23
CA SER A 505 73.68 -50.14 -17.62
C SER A 505 72.89 -50.80 -16.49
N ARG A 506 73.53 -51.62 -15.64
CA ARG A 506 72.90 -52.19 -14.45
C ARG A 506 72.57 -51.11 -13.42
N GLU A 507 73.51 -50.21 -13.17
CA GLU A 507 73.32 -49.10 -12.23
C GLU A 507 72.22 -48.13 -12.71
N ALA A 508 72.13 -47.89 -14.02
CA ALA A 508 71.05 -47.09 -14.61
C ALA A 508 69.68 -47.80 -14.47
N HIS A 509 69.62 -49.12 -14.66
CA HIS A 509 68.39 -49.89 -14.46
C HIS A 509 67.98 -49.98 -12.98
N GLU A 510 68.93 -50.09 -12.05
CA GLU A 510 68.66 -50.05 -10.61
C GLU A 510 68.12 -48.69 -10.17
N ARG A 511 68.69 -47.58 -10.66
CA ARG A 511 68.15 -46.24 -10.39
C ARG A 511 66.75 -46.04 -10.98
N ALA A 512 66.49 -46.57 -12.18
CA ALA A 512 65.17 -46.54 -12.79
C ALA A 512 64.15 -47.38 -12.00
N ALA A 513 64.56 -48.54 -11.47
CA ALA A 513 63.74 -49.38 -10.61
C ALA A 513 63.44 -48.72 -9.26
N ASP A 514 64.43 -48.06 -8.64
CA ASP A 514 64.25 -47.31 -7.39
C ASP A 514 63.29 -46.12 -7.58
N LEU A 515 63.41 -45.39 -8.69
CA LEU A 515 62.48 -44.30 -9.02
C LEU A 515 61.06 -44.81 -9.28
N ARG A 516 60.89 -45.95 -9.96
CA ARG A 516 59.58 -46.60 -10.12
C ARG A 516 58.99 -47.02 -8.78
N SER A 517 59.79 -47.65 -7.92
CA SER A 517 59.34 -48.03 -6.58
C SER A 517 58.92 -46.82 -5.73
N LYS A 518 59.60 -45.68 -5.86
CA LYS A 518 59.21 -44.42 -5.19
C LYS A 518 57.93 -43.81 -5.76
N LEU A 519 57.70 -43.95 -7.07
CA LEU A 519 56.45 -43.54 -7.73
C LEU A 519 55.27 -44.41 -7.26
N ASP A 520 55.43 -45.74 -7.25
CA ASP A 520 54.40 -46.66 -6.78
C ASP A 520 54.08 -46.42 -5.29
N ALA A 521 55.09 -46.14 -4.47
CA ALA A 521 54.89 -45.79 -3.06
C ALA A 521 54.14 -44.44 -2.88
N ALA A 522 54.39 -43.47 -3.75
CA ALA A 522 53.67 -42.19 -3.74
C ALA A 522 52.22 -42.36 -4.21
N GLU A 523 51.97 -43.21 -5.19
CA GLU A 523 50.62 -43.55 -5.67
C GLU A 523 49.80 -44.25 -4.58
N LEU A 524 50.38 -45.23 -3.89
CA LEU A 524 49.75 -45.87 -2.72
C LEU A 524 49.45 -44.89 -1.59
N LEU A 525 50.34 -43.91 -1.35
CA LEU A 525 50.09 -42.85 -0.36
C LEU A 525 48.92 -41.94 -0.77
N MET A 526 48.79 -41.61 -2.05
CA MET A 526 47.67 -40.83 -2.57
C MET A 526 46.36 -41.60 -2.47
N GLU A 527 46.35 -42.89 -2.81
CA GLU A 527 45.18 -43.76 -2.66
C GLU A 527 44.75 -43.90 -1.19
N ALA A 528 45.71 -44.06 -0.27
CA ALA A 528 45.44 -44.10 1.16
C ALA A 528 44.82 -42.79 1.66
N LYS A 529 45.31 -41.64 1.17
CA LYS A 529 44.75 -40.32 1.51
C LYS A 529 43.37 -40.09 0.91
N ALA A 530 43.13 -40.57 -0.32
CA ALA A 530 41.81 -40.53 -0.94
C ALA A 530 40.80 -41.40 -0.15
N ALA A 531 41.20 -42.59 0.29
CA ALA A 531 40.37 -43.45 1.14
C ALA A 531 40.06 -42.81 2.50
N GLU A 532 41.02 -42.10 3.10
CA GLU A 532 40.83 -41.34 4.35
C GLU A 532 39.82 -40.20 4.17
N MET A 533 39.86 -39.48 3.05
CA MET A 533 38.90 -38.43 2.70
C MET A 533 37.47 -38.99 2.53
N VAL A 534 37.31 -40.12 1.82
CA VAL A 534 36.02 -40.79 1.67
C VAL A 534 35.49 -41.29 3.02
N ALA A 535 36.36 -41.77 3.91
CA ALA A 535 35.96 -42.17 5.26
C ALA A 535 35.50 -40.97 6.12
N LEU A 536 36.13 -39.80 5.95
CA LEU A 536 35.73 -38.57 6.63
C LEU A 536 34.40 -38.02 6.10
N GLU A 537 34.15 -38.07 4.80
CA GLU A 537 32.87 -37.69 4.20
C GLU A 537 31.72 -38.56 4.73
N ARG A 538 31.93 -39.88 4.83
CA ARG A 538 30.96 -40.80 5.45
C ARG A 538 30.68 -40.46 6.92
N LYS A 539 31.71 -40.06 7.69
CA LYS A 539 31.54 -39.61 9.08
C LYS A 539 30.76 -38.30 9.17
N CYS A 540 30.99 -37.35 8.27
CA CYS A 540 30.24 -36.10 8.20
C CYS A 540 28.76 -36.34 7.83
N ALA A 541 28.49 -37.18 6.81
CA ALA A 541 27.12 -37.54 6.44
C ALA A 541 26.37 -38.26 7.58
N ALA A 542 27.05 -39.15 8.32
CA ALA A 542 26.47 -39.80 9.49
C ALA A 542 26.20 -38.83 10.66
N ALA A 543 27.06 -37.82 10.84
CA ALA A 543 26.84 -36.77 11.85
C ALA A 543 25.65 -35.87 11.49
N GLU A 544 25.49 -35.51 10.22
CA GLU A 544 24.33 -34.76 9.74
C GLU A 544 23.03 -35.54 9.86
N ALA A 545 23.04 -36.84 9.57
CA ALA A 545 21.87 -37.71 9.75
C ALA A 545 21.46 -37.79 11.23
N ARG A 546 22.42 -37.89 12.16
CA ARG A 546 22.17 -37.86 13.61
C ARG A 546 21.63 -36.51 14.08
N ALA A 547 22.13 -35.40 13.53
CA ALA A 547 21.61 -34.06 13.84
C ALA A 547 20.16 -33.89 13.37
N ARG A 548 19.83 -34.40 12.17
CA ARG A 548 18.44 -34.40 11.66
C ARG A 548 17.50 -35.28 12.49
N ALA A 549 17.97 -36.42 12.98
CA ALA A 549 17.19 -37.28 13.88
C ALA A 549 16.88 -36.61 15.22
N ARG A 550 17.87 -35.91 15.82
CA ARG A 550 17.67 -35.16 17.08
C ARG A 550 16.74 -33.97 16.91
N ALA A 551 16.83 -33.26 15.79
CA ALA A 551 15.91 -32.16 15.46
C ALA A 551 14.46 -32.65 15.22
N ALA A 552 14.27 -33.92 14.84
CA ALA A 552 12.95 -34.54 14.73
C ALA A 552 12.38 -34.95 16.10
N GLU A 553 13.22 -35.40 17.04
CA GLU A 553 12.81 -35.74 18.41
C GLU A 553 12.43 -34.50 19.25
N GLU A 554 13.10 -33.36 19.05
CA GLU A 554 12.78 -32.11 19.76
C GLU A 554 11.44 -31.48 19.36
N LYS A 555 10.82 -31.89 18.23
CA LYS A 555 9.47 -31.46 17.85
C LYS A 555 8.34 -32.11 18.68
N ASN A 556 8.64 -33.11 19.51
CA ASN A 556 7.66 -33.80 20.36
C ASN A 556 7.77 -33.50 21.86
N GLY A 557 8.71 -32.66 22.30
CA GLY A 557 8.99 -32.42 23.73
C GLY A 557 8.79 -30.97 24.14
N GLY A 558 7.55 -30.55 24.39
CA GLY A 558 7.28 -29.23 24.95
C GLY A 558 7.64 -29.15 26.44
N LYS A 559 8.72 -28.43 26.79
CA LYS A 559 8.83 -27.52 27.95
C LYS A 559 10.24 -26.95 28.17
N ALA A 560 10.26 -25.77 28.80
CA ALA A 560 11.36 -25.09 29.49
C ALA A 560 12.15 -24.01 28.71
N ALA A 561 11.52 -22.84 28.61
CA ALA A 561 12.04 -21.58 28.06
C ALA A 561 13.23 -20.95 28.83
N ALA A 562 13.74 -21.58 29.90
CA ALA A 562 14.92 -21.10 30.62
C ALA A 562 16.22 -21.85 30.25
N SER A 563 16.13 -23.06 29.67
CA SER A 563 17.31 -23.77 29.13
C SER A 563 17.60 -23.43 27.67
N ALA A 564 16.66 -22.75 27.01
CA ALA A 564 16.73 -22.41 25.59
C ALA A 564 17.86 -21.41 25.33
N ALA A 565 18.01 -20.34 26.12
CA ALA A 565 19.02 -19.31 25.87
C ALA A 565 20.47 -19.83 25.97
N SER A 566 20.78 -20.66 26.97
CA SER A 566 22.11 -21.27 27.11
C SER A 566 22.40 -22.32 26.02
N ARG A 567 21.37 -23.05 25.58
CA ARG A 567 21.48 -23.97 24.44
C ARG A 567 21.54 -23.25 23.10
N GLU A 568 20.91 -22.09 22.95
CA GLU A 568 20.97 -21.25 21.76
C GLU A 568 22.37 -20.65 21.61
N GLU A 569 22.99 -20.25 22.71
CA GLU A 569 24.37 -19.77 22.72
C GLU A 569 25.37 -20.91 22.42
N GLU A 570 25.17 -22.11 22.98
CA GLU A 570 26.01 -23.28 22.66
C GLU A 570 25.84 -23.75 21.21
N THR A 571 24.62 -23.69 20.67
CA THR A 571 24.36 -24.04 19.26
C THR A 571 24.88 -22.98 18.29
N GLN A 572 24.79 -21.69 18.64
CA GLN A 572 25.43 -20.62 17.87
C GLN A 572 26.96 -20.72 17.91
N ALA A 573 27.55 -21.07 19.06
CA ALA A 573 28.98 -21.31 19.16
C ALA A 573 29.42 -22.51 18.30
N ARG A 574 28.63 -23.59 18.29
CA ARG A 574 28.89 -24.76 17.41
C ARG A 574 28.70 -24.45 15.93
N LEU A 575 27.74 -23.60 15.56
CA LEU A 575 27.56 -23.13 14.19
C LEU A 575 28.73 -22.28 13.73
N ARG A 576 29.22 -21.33 14.55
CA ARG A 576 30.42 -20.53 14.25
C ARG A 576 31.67 -21.39 14.10
N GLU A 577 31.82 -22.42 14.94
CA GLU A 577 32.94 -23.37 14.83
C GLU A 577 32.83 -24.26 13.58
N LEU A 578 31.61 -24.65 13.17
CA LEU A 578 31.40 -25.36 11.91
C LEU A 578 31.66 -24.48 10.69
N GLU A 579 31.24 -23.21 10.73
CA GLU A 579 31.54 -22.21 9.70
C GLU A 579 33.05 -21.98 9.57
N ARG A 580 33.76 -21.86 10.71
CA ARG A 580 35.23 -21.76 10.73
C ARG A 580 35.88 -22.98 10.10
N ARG A 581 35.45 -24.20 10.46
CA ARG A 581 35.98 -25.44 9.88
C ARG A 581 35.66 -25.58 8.39
N CYS A 582 34.49 -25.14 7.94
CA CYS A 582 34.14 -25.11 6.53
C CYS A 582 34.99 -24.09 5.77
N ALA A 583 35.23 -22.91 6.33
CA ALA A 583 36.12 -21.91 5.75
C ALA A 583 37.57 -22.44 5.66
N GLU A 584 38.08 -23.07 6.71
CA GLU A 584 39.42 -23.68 6.72
C GLU A 584 39.57 -24.81 5.70
N LYS A 585 38.55 -25.66 5.56
CA LYS A 585 38.54 -26.71 4.53
C LYS A 585 38.46 -26.16 3.11
N THR A 586 37.71 -25.08 2.92
CA THR A 586 37.58 -24.41 1.62
C THR A 586 38.89 -23.73 1.23
N ALA A 587 39.56 -23.09 2.19
CA ALA A 587 40.91 -22.53 2.01
C ALA A 587 41.94 -23.62 1.69
N ALA A 588 41.90 -24.76 2.40
CA ALA A 588 42.78 -25.89 2.11
C ALA A 588 42.52 -26.51 0.73
N ALA A 589 41.27 -26.57 0.27
CA ALA A 589 40.92 -27.05 -1.07
C ALA A 589 41.45 -26.10 -2.16
N PHE A 590 41.34 -24.78 -1.97
CA PHE A 590 41.93 -23.81 -2.89
C PHE A 590 43.46 -23.87 -2.91
N GLU A 591 44.10 -24.05 -1.76
CA GLU A 591 45.56 -24.22 -1.69
C GLU A 591 46.02 -25.51 -2.41
N TRP A 592 45.23 -26.58 -2.30
CA TRP A 592 45.51 -27.84 -3.01
C TRP A 592 45.29 -27.71 -4.52
N GLN A 593 44.24 -27.01 -4.95
CA GLN A 593 44.00 -26.72 -6.36
C GLN A 593 45.13 -25.89 -6.97
N ALA A 594 45.61 -24.86 -6.27
CA ALA A 594 46.76 -24.07 -6.69
C ALA A 594 48.03 -24.93 -6.83
N LYS A 595 48.28 -25.86 -5.90
CA LYS A 595 49.41 -26.81 -6.01
C LYS A 595 49.28 -27.75 -7.21
N CYS A 596 48.06 -28.17 -7.57
CA CYS A 596 47.82 -28.96 -8.77
C CYS A 596 48.06 -28.15 -10.06
N GLU A 597 47.65 -26.89 -10.09
CA GLU A 597 47.88 -25.98 -11.22
C GLU A 597 49.38 -25.67 -11.39
N ASP A 598 50.12 -25.42 -10.30
CA ASP A 598 51.58 -25.27 -10.33
C ASP A 598 52.26 -26.54 -10.82
N ARG A 599 51.81 -27.72 -10.36
CA ARG A 599 52.35 -29.00 -10.82
C ARG A 599 52.08 -29.22 -12.31
N ASN A 600 50.89 -28.89 -12.80
CA ASN A 600 50.57 -29.00 -14.22
C ASN A 600 51.43 -28.05 -15.07
N THR A 601 51.65 -26.83 -14.59
CA THR A 601 52.54 -25.86 -15.24
C THR A 601 53.98 -26.38 -15.30
N TYR A 602 54.46 -26.99 -14.21
CA TYR A 602 55.78 -27.61 -14.16
C TYR A 602 55.90 -28.82 -15.11
N THR A 603 54.89 -29.68 -15.16
CA THR A 603 54.84 -30.82 -16.10
C THR A 603 54.86 -30.34 -17.55
N LEU A 604 54.07 -29.32 -17.90
CA LEU A 604 54.08 -28.73 -19.25
C LEU A 604 55.44 -28.12 -19.62
N SER A 605 56.14 -27.52 -18.64
CA SER A 605 57.52 -27.04 -18.84
C SER A 605 58.49 -28.19 -19.10
N LEU A 606 58.39 -29.29 -18.33
CA LEU A 606 59.22 -30.48 -18.54
C LEU A 606 58.95 -31.14 -19.89
N GLU A 607 57.69 -31.26 -20.31
CA GLU A 607 57.33 -31.78 -21.63
C GLU A 607 57.93 -30.94 -22.75
N LYS A 608 57.90 -29.61 -22.60
CA LYS A 608 58.54 -28.69 -23.53
C LYS A 608 60.06 -28.89 -23.58
N ASP A 609 60.73 -28.97 -22.43
CA ASP A 609 62.18 -29.17 -22.35
C ASP A 609 62.60 -30.53 -22.96
N VAL A 610 61.77 -31.56 -22.78
CA VAL A 610 61.96 -32.89 -23.40
C VAL A 610 61.80 -32.82 -24.92
N GLU A 611 60.81 -32.10 -25.43
CA GLU A 611 60.64 -31.93 -26.88
C GLU A 611 61.78 -31.10 -27.50
N GLU A 612 62.27 -30.08 -26.80
CA GLU A 612 63.47 -29.34 -27.21
C GLU A 612 64.71 -30.24 -27.26
N MET A 613 64.94 -31.07 -26.24
CA MET A 613 66.02 -32.06 -26.24
C MET A 613 65.87 -33.09 -27.38
N ARG A 614 64.64 -33.54 -27.65
CA ARG A 614 64.34 -34.43 -28.77
C ARG A 614 64.69 -33.78 -30.11
N GLY A 615 64.31 -32.52 -30.32
CA GLY A 615 64.68 -31.75 -31.51
C GLY A 615 66.20 -31.57 -31.66
N VAL A 616 66.92 -31.32 -30.56
CA VAL A 616 68.39 -31.25 -30.56
C VAL A 616 68.99 -32.61 -30.92
N MET A 617 68.50 -33.71 -30.36
CA MET A 617 68.95 -35.07 -30.68
C MET A 617 68.68 -35.42 -32.15
N GLU A 618 67.50 -35.12 -32.68
CA GLU A 618 67.17 -35.32 -34.10
C GLU A 618 68.10 -34.48 -35.00
N GLY A 619 68.41 -33.25 -34.62
CA GLY A 619 69.37 -32.40 -35.33
C GLY A 619 70.82 -32.90 -35.25
N VAL A 620 71.23 -33.51 -34.14
CA VAL A 620 72.55 -34.16 -34.01
C VAL A 620 72.61 -35.44 -34.83
N LEU A 621 71.59 -36.30 -34.75
CA LEU A 621 71.49 -37.52 -35.55
C LEU A 621 71.43 -37.23 -37.05
N GLY A 622 70.72 -36.19 -37.47
CA GLY A 622 70.72 -35.70 -38.85
C GLY A 622 72.12 -35.28 -39.33
N ARG A 623 72.86 -34.54 -38.50
CA ARG A 623 74.25 -34.16 -38.81
C ARG A 623 75.20 -35.35 -38.86
N VAL A 624 75.05 -36.32 -37.96
CA VAL A 624 75.81 -37.59 -37.98
C VAL A 624 75.47 -38.40 -39.22
N SER A 625 74.20 -38.47 -39.62
CA SER A 625 73.74 -39.15 -40.84
C SER A 625 74.32 -38.50 -42.11
N VAL A 626 74.30 -37.16 -42.20
CA VAL A 626 74.95 -36.43 -43.31
C VAL A 626 76.46 -36.65 -43.31
N HIS A 627 77.09 -36.68 -42.14
CA HIS A 627 78.53 -36.93 -42.02
C HIS A 627 78.88 -38.38 -42.41
N GLN A 628 78.08 -39.37 -42.01
CA GLN A 628 78.22 -40.77 -42.46
C GLN A 628 77.97 -40.92 -43.96
N GLY A 629 76.99 -40.21 -44.53
CA GLY A 629 76.74 -40.18 -45.97
C GLY A 629 77.89 -39.54 -46.75
N ARG A 630 78.50 -38.47 -46.23
CA ARG A 630 79.73 -37.88 -46.80
C ARG A 630 80.94 -38.79 -46.64
N LYS A 631 81.04 -39.54 -45.54
CA LYS A 631 82.13 -40.49 -45.29
C LYS A 631 82.01 -41.72 -46.19
N ARG A 632 80.79 -42.24 -46.42
CA ARG A 632 80.52 -43.27 -47.45
C ARG A 632 80.95 -42.80 -48.83
N ARG A 633 80.54 -41.60 -49.28
CA ARG A 633 80.99 -41.01 -50.56
C ARG A 633 82.51 -40.74 -50.69
N ARG A 634 83.27 -40.83 -49.59
CA ARG A 634 84.73 -40.70 -49.57
C ARG A 634 85.46 -42.04 -49.47
N THR A 635 84.77 -43.10 -49.04
CA THR A 635 85.32 -44.45 -48.85
C THR A 635 84.86 -45.41 -49.95
N GLU A 636 83.65 -45.21 -50.45
CA GLU A 636 83.15 -45.65 -51.75
C GLU A 636 83.41 -44.48 -52.71
N GLY A 637 84.41 -44.61 -53.59
CA GLY A 637 84.68 -43.62 -54.64
C GLY A 637 83.47 -43.42 -55.57
N PRO A 638 83.53 -42.50 -56.54
CA PRO A 638 82.50 -42.41 -57.56
C PRO A 638 82.51 -43.73 -58.36
N ASP A 639 81.53 -44.59 -58.10
CA ASP A 639 81.27 -45.72 -58.98
C ASP A 639 80.95 -45.16 -60.37
N PHE A 640 81.79 -45.58 -61.31
CA PHE A 640 81.61 -45.41 -62.73
C PHE A 640 80.21 -45.88 -63.14
N LYS A 641 79.53 -45.09 -63.98
CA LYS A 641 78.56 -45.67 -64.91
C LYS A 641 79.39 -46.33 -66.02
N VAL A 642 79.35 -47.66 -66.05
CA VAL A 642 79.97 -48.59 -67.04
C VAL A 642 81.49 -48.67 -66.96
#